data_AF-A0A2A5NN77-F1
#
_entry.id   AF-A0A2A5NN77-F1
#
_cell.length_a   1.000
_cell.length_b   1.000
_cell.length_c   1.000
_cell.angle_alpha   90.00
_cell.angle_beta   90.00
_cell.angle_gamma   90.00
#
_symmetry.space_group_name_H-M   'P 1'
#
loop_
_entity.id
_entity.type
_entity.pdbx_description
1 polymer ?
#
loop_
_entity_poly.entity_id
_entity_poly.type
_entity_poly.pdbx_seq_one_letter_code
_entity_poly.pdbx_strand_id
1 'polypeptide(L)'
;MVAALAAAVTGVLGTAVAGQPAVAAVAAGDPVAGVDCSAGRVMSVIAHPDDDLLFQGTDLQRDLAAGRCVRTVVVTAADAGYPMWYWRERQVGLMAAYASILGVDPATTTTTITVAGKQVQLDTLTAAPRVSLVFLDLPDGNLEGNGFWATGYTSLQQLYQGYIPTLSTVADAPDPAQYTLPQLRSVLSGLLDEYSPTDVHTLDYSGRYGDGDHSDHHTVAYLTDQAQQQYAGAHGFTGYLGYPIADRPTNLTSAQVAAKSAAFFTYAAHDDQTCATWEACAPRPESSWLTRQYTVGQADPAQPTDPSVPGGTRTDVTGSATVTASADNPADGQTAAKAVDGVVSGYPANPSAEWVAPNGRAGTWIQLGWSTAKTLSSVDLADRPNSADQVTGGTLTFSDGSSVTVPALANAGTPQQISFTPRSVTWVRFTVTSVSSSTQNVGLAEIRAYTSDSATTPTASDLTGSATVTASAENPADGQTAAKAVDGVVSGYPANPSAEWVAPNGRAGTWIQLTWTGAMTVTEVDLADRPNTDDQVTGGTLTFSDGSSVTVPALPNGGTVQPVTFAARSVTWVRFTVTSVSASTQNIGLAELRALGTTSTATPTPTPTPTPTPTPTPTPTPTPTPTPTPTPTPTPTPTPTPTPTPTPTPTPTPTPTLRDVTASATPIASADNPADGQTVAKAVDGVVSGYPTNASAEWVAPNGRAGTWIQLTFPSAVALQRIELHDRPNSVDQVTAGTLTFSDGTSVTVGSLPNAGTTKNVDFTKRTVTWVRFTVTRVSSGTVNAGLSEVRAWAIS
;
A
#
# COMPACT_ATOMS: atom_id res chain seq x y z
N MET A 1 -24.21 -72.94 30.17
CA MET A 1 -22.92 -72.79 29.46
C MET A 1 -23.15 -71.88 28.27
N VAL A 2 -22.20 -70.99 27.95
CA VAL A 2 -21.94 -70.33 26.64
C VAL A 2 -23.19 -70.05 25.78
N ALA A 3 -23.78 -68.84 25.80
CA ALA A 3 -23.36 -67.64 25.03
C ALA A 3 -23.41 -67.82 23.49
N ALA A 4 -23.62 -66.80 22.65
CA ALA A 4 -24.29 -65.50 22.73
C ALA A 4 -24.13 -64.83 21.35
N LEU A 5 -25.16 -64.15 20.82
CA LEU A 5 -24.97 -63.14 19.75
C LEU A 5 -26.18 -62.20 19.65
N ALA A 6 -25.91 -60.89 19.61
CA ALA A 6 -26.88 -59.81 19.40
C ALA A 6 -27.31 -59.78 17.91
N ALA A 7 -28.54 -59.46 17.50
CA ALA A 7 -29.39 -58.30 17.83
C ALA A 7 -28.83 -56.96 17.26
N ALA A 8 -29.59 -56.11 16.56
CA ALA A 8 -30.96 -56.26 16.06
C ALA A 8 -31.30 -55.32 14.88
N VAL A 9 -32.40 -55.66 14.20
CA VAL A 9 -33.28 -54.86 13.32
C VAL A 9 -33.08 -53.34 13.31
N THR A 10 -32.90 -52.77 12.11
CA THR A 10 -33.38 -51.42 11.75
C THR A 10 -34.64 -51.51 10.89
N GLY A 11 -35.63 -50.67 11.18
CA GLY A 11 -36.95 -50.68 10.53
C GLY A 11 -37.05 -49.81 9.29
N VAL A 12 -37.96 -50.17 8.39
CA VAL A 12 -38.32 -49.40 7.19
C VAL A 12 -39.37 -48.34 7.53
N LEU A 13 -39.20 -47.12 6.99
CA LEU A 13 -40.23 -46.39 6.25
C LEU A 13 -39.62 -45.14 5.61
N GLY A 14 -39.74 -45.04 4.28
CA GLY A 14 -39.28 -43.87 3.52
C GLY A 14 -40.45 -42.98 3.09
N THR A 15 -40.20 -41.68 3.05
CA THR A 15 -41.02 -40.69 2.33
C THR A 15 -40.12 -39.93 1.36
N ALA A 16 -40.61 -39.66 0.16
CA ALA A 16 -39.78 -39.17 -0.92
C ALA A 16 -39.41 -37.68 -0.74
N VAL A 17 -38.14 -37.36 -1.00
CA VAL A 17 -37.75 -36.05 -1.51
C VAL A 17 -37.60 -36.20 -3.02
N ALA A 18 -38.24 -35.32 -3.80
CA ALA A 18 -38.20 -35.41 -5.25
C ALA A 18 -36.80 -35.04 -5.76
N GLY A 19 -36.17 -35.96 -6.48
CA GLY A 19 -35.01 -35.61 -7.30
C GLY A 19 -35.45 -34.63 -8.38
N GLN A 20 -34.91 -33.41 -8.36
CA GLN A 20 -35.08 -32.50 -9.48
C GLN A 20 -34.43 -33.14 -10.72
N PRO A 21 -35.03 -33.02 -11.91
CA PRO A 21 -34.40 -33.53 -13.12
C PRO A 21 -33.08 -32.78 -13.33
N ALA A 22 -32.00 -33.50 -13.67
CA ALA A 22 -30.78 -32.87 -14.14
C ALA A 22 -31.15 -32.00 -15.36
N VAL A 23 -31.00 -30.68 -15.21
CA VAL A 23 -31.25 -29.74 -16.31
C VAL A 23 -30.13 -29.97 -17.31
N ALA A 24 -30.44 -30.66 -18.41
CA ALA A 24 -29.50 -30.85 -19.50
C ALA A 24 -29.10 -29.47 -20.02
N ALA A 25 -27.85 -29.07 -19.74
CA ALA A 25 -27.32 -27.81 -20.20
C ALA A 25 -27.39 -27.77 -21.73
N VAL A 26 -28.17 -26.83 -22.26
CA VAL A 26 -28.18 -26.56 -23.70
C VAL A 26 -26.84 -25.90 -24.00
N ALA A 27 -25.92 -26.66 -24.59
CA ALA A 27 -24.59 -26.17 -24.92
C ALA A 27 -24.68 -25.03 -25.95
N ALA A 28 -24.67 -23.79 -25.45
CA ALA A 28 -24.01 -22.70 -26.16
C ALA A 28 -22.55 -23.14 -26.40
N GLY A 29 -22.04 -22.92 -27.61
CA GLY A 29 -20.72 -23.45 -27.98
C GLY A 29 -19.62 -22.82 -27.15
N ASP A 30 -18.85 -23.64 -26.42
CA ASP A 30 -17.64 -23.21 -25.70
C ASP A 30 -16.72 -22.45 -26.68
N PRO A 31 -16.40 -21.16 -26.45
CA PRO A 31 -15.52 -20.39 -27.33
C PRO A 31 -14.06 -20.91 -27.33
N VAL A 32 -13.71 -21.83 -26.43
CA VAL A 32 -12.43 -22.57 -26.43
C VAL A 32 -12.45 -23.76 -27.42
N ALA A 33 -13.55 -23.98 -28.17
CA ALA A 33 -13.69 -25.05 -29.16
C ALA A 33 -12.69 -24.96 -30.33
N GLY A 34 -11.58 -25.70 -30.20
CA GLY A 34 -10.47 -25.73 -31.17
C GLY A 34 -9.14 -25.22 -30.62
N VAL A 35 -9.12 -24.70 -29.39
CA VAL A 35 -7.90 -24.31 -28.67
C VAL A 35 -7.29 -25.54 -27.99
N ASP A 36 -5.97 -25.71 -28.10
CA ASP A 36 -5.25 -26.78 -27.41
C ASP A 36 -5.04 -26.42 -25.92
N CYS A 37 -5.75 -27.11 -25.04
CA CYS A 37 -5.58 -27.04 -23.58
C CYS A 37 -4.96 -28.32 -23.00
N SER A 38 -4.18 -29.08 -23.77
CA SER A 38 -3.55 -30.34 -23.30
C SER A 38 -2.51 -30.12 -22.18
N ALA A 39 -1.98 -28.90 -22.04
CA ALA A 39 -1.17 -28.47 -20.89
C ALA A 39 -1.99 -28.16 -19.61
N GLY A 40 -3.30 -28.39 -19.63
CA GLY A 40 -4.22 -28.14 -18.51
C GLY A 40 -4.98 -26.81 -18.62
N ARG A 41 -5.92 -26.63 -17.68
CA ARG A 41 -6.85 -25.49 -17.61
C ARG A 41 -6.79 -24.89 -16.20
N VAL A 42 -6.41 -23.62 -16.10
CA VAL A 42 -6.32 -22.87 -14.83
C VAL A 42 -7.50 -21.91 -14.73
N MET A 43 -8.24 -21.95 -13.62
CA MET A 43 -9.24 -20.94 -13.29
C MET A 43 -8.84 -20.17 -12.03
N SER A 44 -8.44 -18.90 -12.20
CA SER A 44 -8.32 -17.97 -11.07
C SER A 44 -9.68 -17.30 -10.82
N VAL A 45 -10.10 -17.19 -9.56
CA VAL A 45 -11.30 -16.45 -9.15
C VAL A 45 -10.89 -15.40 -8.13
N ILE A 46 -10.99 -14.14 -8.52
CA ILE A 46 -10.47 -12.96 -7.81
C ILE A 46 -11.56 -11.91 -7.59
N ALA A 47 -11.36 -11.01 -6.64
CA ALA A 47 -12.32 -9.94 -6.39
C ALA A 47 -12.15 -8.83 -7.43
N HIS A 48 -10.93 -8.33 -7.60
CA HIS A 48 -10.63 -7.12 -8.35
C HIS A 48 -9.71 -7.39 -9.56
N PRO A 49 -9.72 -6.52 -10.60
CA PRO A 49 -8.72 -6.55 -11.64
C PRO A 49 -7.41 -5.93 -11.12
N ASP A 50 -6.56 -6.77 -10.52
CA ASP A 50 -5.16 -6.54 -10.10
C ASP A 50 -4.69 -7.62 -9.11
N ASP A 51 -5.62 -8.19 -8.31
CA ASP A 51 -5.40 -9.24 -7.31
C ASP A 51 -4.46 -10.37 -7.77
N ASP A 52 -4.63 -10.86 -9.00
CA ASP A 52 -3.81 -11.94 -9.54
C ASP A 52 -2.41 -11.48 -9.93
N LEU A 53 -2.23 -10.28 -10.46
CA LEU A 53 -0.93 -9.65 -10.69
C LEU A 53 -0.19 -9.39 -9.37
N LEU A 54 -0.92 -8.97 -8.33
CA LEU A 54 -0.40 -8.62 -7.01
C LEU A 54 -0.15 -9.80 -6.07
N PHE A 55 -0.96 -10.87 -6.14
CA PHE A 55 -0.90 -11.99 -5.17
C PHE A 55 -0.64 -13.35 -5.82
N GLN A 56 -0.93 -13.54 -7.11
CA GLN A 56 -0.75 -14.80 -7.86
C GLN A 56 0.31 -14.72 -8.98
N GLY A 57 0.90 -13.54 -9.21
CA GLY A 57 1.50 -13.15 -10.50
C GLY A 57 2.65 -14.00 -11.03
N THR A 58 3.39 -14.73 -10.19
CA THR A 58 4.47 -15.61 -10.63
C THR A 58 3.97 -16.99 -11.07
N ASP A 59 2.89 -17.49 -10.46
CA ASP A 59 2.18 -18.70 -10.90
C ASP A 59 1.40 -18.43 -12.19
N LEU A 60 0.73 -17.28 -12.29
CA LEU A 60 0.11 -16.79 -13.53
C LEU A 60 1.11 -16.78 -14.69
N GLN A 61 2.31 -16.20 -14.50
CA GLN A 61 3.37 -16.19 -15.51
C GLN A 61 3.85 -17.60 -15.87
N ARG A 62 4.05 -18.49 -14.88
CA ARG A 62 4.43 -19.88 -15.13
C ARG A 62 3.38 -20.59 -15.99
N ASP A 63 2.10 -20.44 -15.66
CA ASP A 63 1.01 -21.13 -16.33
C ASP A 63 0.77 -20.57 -17.74
N LEU A 64 0.90 -19.25 -17.94
CA LEU A 64 0.93 -18.62 -19.26
C LEU A 64 2.14 -19.10 -20.09
N ALA A 65 3.35 -19.15 -19.52
CA ALA A 65 4.56 -19.62 -20.20
C ALA A 65 4.55 -21.12 -20.53
N ALA A 66 3.93 -21.95 -19.68
CA ALA A 66 3.80 -23.39 -19.86
C ALA A 66 2.74 -23.81 -20.91
N GLY A 67 2.17 -22.85 -21.65
CA GLY A 67 1.20 -23.12 -22.72
C GLY A 67 -0.21 -23.46 -22.25
N ARG A 68 -0.51 -23.32 -20.95
CA ARG A 68 -1.79 -23.70 -20.35
C ARG A 68 -2.92 -22.79 -20.81
N CYS A 69 -4.15 -23.28 -20.77
CA CYS A 69 -5.33 -22.42 -20.89
C CYS A 69 -5.58 -21.75 -19.54
N VAL A 70 -5.83 -20.43 -19.55
CA VAL A 70 -6.07 -19.61 -18.36
C VAL A 70 -7.38 -18.85 -18.53
N ARG A 71 -8.28 -18.96 -17.55
CA ARG A 71 -9.50 -18.15 -17.45
C ARG A 71 -9.58 -17.52 -16.08
N THR A 72 -9.68 -16.20 -16.01
CA THR A 72 -9.77 -15.51 -14.72
C THR A 72 -11.14 -14.88 -14.56
N VAL A 73 -11.82 -15.23 -13.46
CA VAL A 73 -13.15 -14.72 -13.09
C VAL A 73 -12.95 -13.59 -12.10
N VAL A 74 -13.29 -12.37 -12.49
CA VAL A 74 -13.27 -11.19 -11.63
C VAL A 74 -14.70 -10.93 -11.14
N VAL A 75 -14.89 -11.01 -9.82
CA VAL A 75 -16.24 -11.05 -9.24
C VAL A 75 -16.85 -9.65 -9.06
N THR A 76 -16.06 -8.65 -8.68
CA THR A 76 -16.52 -7.26 -8.62
C THR A 76 -16.07 -6.46 -9.85
N ALA A 77 -16.68 -5.30 -10.07
CA ALA A 77 -16.14 -4.28 -10.96
C ALA A 77 -14.89 -3.60 -10.36
N ALA A 78 -14.64 -3.75 -9.05
CA ALA A 78 -13.66 -2.98 -8.28
C ALA A 78 -13.81 -1.46 -8.52
N ASP A 79 -15.07 -1.01 -8.51
CA ASP A 79 -15.46 0.35 -8.87
C ASP A 79 -15.06 1.38 -7.82
N ALA A 80 -14.86 0.99 -6.55
CA ALA A 80 -14.56 1.89 -5.44
C ALA A 80 -15.48 3.13 -5.32
N GLY A 81 -16.71 3.07 -5.84
CA GLY A 81 -17.65 4.20 -5.94
C GLY A 81 -17.41 5.17 -7.12
N TYR A 82 -16.51 4.84 -8.03
CA TYR A 82 -16.18 5.61 -9.25
C TYR A 82 -17.04 5.16 -10.46
N PRO A 83 -17.27 6.04 -11.45
CA PRO A 83 -18.15 5.76 -12.60
C PRO A 83 -17.56 4.78 -13.64
N MET A 84 -18.41 4.31 -14.56
CA MET A 84 -18.14 3.31 -15.63
C MET A 84 -16.72 3.32 -16.23
N TRP A 85 -16.18 4.50 -16.55
CA TRP A 85 -14.90 4.60 -17.26
C TRP A 85 -13.71 4.11 -16.42
N TYR A 86 -13.79 4.19 -15.09
CA TYR A 86 -12.70 3.75 -14.21
C TYR A 86 -12.58 2.23 -14.21
N TRP A 87 -13.64 1.53 -13.78
CA TRP A 87 -13.58 0.07 -13.68
C TRP A 87 -13.43 -0.62 -15.04
N ARG A 88 -13.96 -0.06 -16.14
CA ARG A 88 -13.73 -0.62 -17.47
C ARG A 88 -12.28 -0.49 -17.95
N GLU A 89 -11.58 0.60 -17.64
CA GLU A 89 -10.15 0.68 -17.95
C GLU A 89 -9.34 -0.33 -17.11
N ARG A 90 -9.69 -0.56 -15.83
CA ARG A 90 -9.10 -1.66 -15.04
C ARG A 90 -9.28 -3.04 -15.69
N GLN A 91 -10.47 -3.34 -16.22
CA GLN A 91 -10.74 -4.58 -16.97
C GLN A 91 -9.86 -4.70 -18.23
N VAL A 92 -9.69 -3.60 -18.99
CA VAL A 92 -8.78 -3.54 -20.15
C VAL A 92 -7.32 -3.73 -19.74
N GLY A 93 -6.88 -3.06 -18.67
CA GLY A 93 -5.53 -3.14 -18.12
C GLY A 93 -5.13 -4.55 -17.69
N LEU A 94 -6.07 -5.33 -17.14
CA LEU A 94 -5.80 -6.72 -16.73
C LEU A 94 -5.48 -7.58 -17.96
N MET A 95 -6.27 -7.45 -19.05
CA MET A 95 -5.97 -8.14 -20.29
C MET A 95 -4.67 -7.62 -20.94
N ALA A 96 -4.38 -6.32 -20.84
CA ALA A 96 -3.13 -5.74 -21.34
C ALA A 96 -1.90 -6.34 -20.65
N ALA A 97 -1.95 -6.55 -19.32
CA ALA A 97 -0.91 -7.23 -18.57
C ALA A 97 -0.77 -8.71 -18.96
N TYR A 98 -1.89 -9.42 -19.18
CA TYR A 98 -1.88 -10.79 -19.67
C TYR A 98 -1.24 -10.92 -21.07
N ALA A 99 -1.55 -9.97 -21.96
CA ALA A 99 -0.98 -9.90 -23.29
C ALA A 99 0.51 -9.51 -23.28
N SER A 100 0.95 -8.65 -22.37
CA SER A 100 2.37 -8.27 -22.24
C SER A 100 3.25 -9.39 -21.68
N ILE A 101 2.73 -10.23 -20.76
CA ILE A 101 3.39 -11.48 -20.33
C ILE A 101 3.64 -12.42 -21.54
N LEU A 102 2.70 -12.48 -22.49
CA LEU A 102 2.82 -13.31 -23.69
C LEU A 102 3.55 -12.62 -24.86
N GLY A 103 3.82 -11.32 -24.79
CA GLY A 103 4.40 -10.54 -25.88
C GLY A 103 3.50 -10.40 -27.11
N VAL A 104 2.17 -10.34 -26.92
CA VAL A 104 1.18 -10.30 -28.01
C VAL A 104 0.32 -9.03 -27.99
N ASP A 105 -0.45 -8.80 -29.05
CA ASP A 105 -1.44 -7.72 -29.14
C ASP A 105 -2.58 -7.94 -28.13
N PRO A 106 -2.95 -6.93 -27.31
CA PRO A 106 -3.98 -7.05 -26.27
C PRO A 106 -5.43 -7.08 -26.79
N ALA A 107 -5.68 -6.93 -28.10
CA ALA A 107 -7.03 -6.87 -28.65
C ALA A 107 -7.90 -8.08 -28.28
N THR A 108 -9.04 -7.83 -27.63
CA THR A 108 -10.01 -8.86 -27.23
C THR A 108 -11.11 -9.09 -28.25
N THR A 109 -11.70 -10.29 -28.18
CA THR A 109 -13.05 -10.56 -28.64
C THR A 109 -13.95 -10.71 -27.42
N THR A 110 -14.80 -9.72 -27.17
CA THR A 110 -15.82 -9.74 -26.11
C THR A 110 -17.03 -10.56 -26.57
N THR A 111 -17.53 -11.41 -25.66
CA THR A 111 -18.75 -12.22 -25.82
C THR A 111 -19.53 -12.23 -24.50
N THR A 112 -20.79 -12.67 -24.54
CA THR A 112 -21.60 -12.90 -23.33
C THR A 112 -21.94 -14.38 -23.25
N ILE A 113 -21.69 -15.02 -22.11
CA ILE A 113 -21.99 -16.44 -21.86
C ILE A 113 -23.09 -16.59 -20.81
N THR A 114 -23.91 -17.65 -20.93
CA THR A 114 -25.04 -17.90 -20.03
C THR A 114 -24.74 -18.99 -19.01
N VAL A 115 -24.37 -18.61 -17.79
CA VAL A 115 -24.04 -19.54 -16.69
C VAL A 115 -25.13 -19.52 -15.63
N ALA A 116 -25.66 -20.69 -15.24
CA ALA A 116 -26.74 -20.85 -14.24
C ALA A 116 -27.98 -19.93 -14.44
N GLY A 117 -28.25 -19.52 -15.70
CA GLY A 117 -29.34 -18.60 -16.04
C GLY A 117 -29.03 -17.11 -15.84
N LYS A 118 -27.76 -16.74 -15.65
CA LYS A 118 -27.24 -15.36 -15.68
C LYS A 118 -26.43 -15.16 -16.95
N GLN A 119 -26.44 -13.94 -17.47
CA GLN A 119 -25.45 -13.51 -18.47
C GLN A 119 -24.23 -12.96 -17.74
N VAL A 120 -23.03 -13.29 -18.22
CA VAL A 120 -21.76 -12.69 -17.76
C VAL A 120 -20.86 -12.42 -18.96
N GLN A 121 -20.06 -11.34 -18.90
CA GLN A 121 -19.12 -11.00 -19.96
C GLN A 121 -17.96 -12.00 -19.96
N LEU A 122 -17.51 -12.40 -21.15
CA LEU A 122 -16.32 -13.19 -21.40
C LEU A 122 -15.48 -12.51 -22.50
N ASP A 123 -14.33 -11.98 -22.12
CA ASP A 123 -13.32 -11.44 -23.02
C ASP A 123 -12.27 -12.51 -23.33
N THR A 124 -12.00 -12.76 -24.61
CA THR A 124 -10.97 -13.71 -25.06
C THR A 124 -9.87 -12.97 -25.82
N LEU A 125 -8.60 -13.25 -25.50
CA LEU A 125 -7.45 -12.58 -26.11
C LEU A 125 -7.26 -13.05 -27.57
N THR A 126 -7.47 -12.16 -28.54
CA THR A 126 -7.56 -12.56 -29.97
C THR A 126 -6.25 -13.15 -30.49
N ALA A 127 -5.10 -12.65 -30.03
CA ALA A 127 -3.78 -13.15 -30.42
C ALA A 127 -3.38 -14.45 -29.69
N ALA A 128 -4.07 -14.82 -28.60
CA ALA A 128 -3.81 -16.05 -27.85
C ALA A 128 -5.10 -16.59 -27.18
N PRO A 129 -6.05 -17.20 -27.94
CA PRO A 129 -7.39 -17.55 -27.44
C PRO A 129 -7.46 -18.62 -26.33
N ARG A 130 -6.31 -19.11 -25.84
CA ARG A 130 -6.20 -19.90 -24.60
C ARG A 130 -6.31 -19.03 -23.32
N VAL A 131 -6.37 -17.71 -23.49
CA VAL A 131 -6.43 -16.72 -22.41
C VAL A 131 -7.77 -15.98 -22.46
N SER A 132 -8.47 -15.93 -21.33
CA SER A 132 -9.77 -15.26 -21.23
C SER A 132 -10.05 -14.67 -19.84
N LEU A 133 -10.88 -13.64 -19.77
CA LEU A 133 -11.37 -13.02 -18.54
C LEU A 133 -12.90 -13.08 -18.50
N VAL A 134 -13.48 -13.36 -17.34
CA VAL A 134 -14.93 -13.33 -17.09
C VAL A 134 -15.22 -12.25 -16.06
N PHE A 135 -16.21 -11.39 -16.33
CA PHE A 135 -16.59 -10.30 -15.44
C PHE A 135 -18.04 -10.47 -14.95
N LEU A 136 -18.23 -10.35 -13.63
CA LEU A 136 -19.55 -10.42 -12.97
C LEU A 136 -20.09 -9.04 -12.58
N ASP A 137 -19.28 -7.98 -12.66
CA ASP A 137 -19.62 -6.57 -12.44
C ASP A 137 -20.41 -6.27 -11.14
N LEU A 138 -20.17 -7.03 -10.07
CA LEU A 138 -20.74 -6.74 -8.75
C LEU A 138 -20.06 -5.52 -8.11
N PRO A 139 -20.74 -4.76 -7.25
CA PRO A 139 -20.15 -3.58 -6.62
C PRO A 139 -19.04 -3.93 -5.65
N ASP A 140 -18.05 -3.04 -5.58
CA ASP A 140 -16.96 -3.05 -4.61
C ASP A 140 -17.49 -2.87 -3.18
N GLY A 141 -17.05 -3.74 -2.28
CA GLY A 141 -17.42 -3.79 -0.87
C GLY A 141 -16.63 -2.85 0.04
N ASN A 142 -15.53 -2.25 -0.43
CA ASN A 142 -14.53 -1.55 0.40
C ASN A 142 -13.88 -2.49 1.45
N LEU A 143 -12.81 -2.02 2.10
CA LEU A 143 -11.96 -2.83 2.99
C LEU A 143 -12.76 -3.61 4.05
N GLU A 144 -13.76 -2.96 4.66
CA GLU A 144 -14.60 -3.52 5.73
C GLU A 144 -15.91 -4.19 5.27
N GLY A 145 -16.24 -4.16 3.98
CA GLY A 145 -17.50 -4.72 3.45
C GLY A 145 -18.71 -3.80 3.59
N ASN A 146 -18.50 -2.51 3.82
CA ASN A 146 -19.55 -1.48 3.96
C ASN A 146 -20.15 -1.00 2.62
N GLY A 147 -19.49 -1.29 1.49
CA GLY A 147 -19.84 -0.78 0.16
C GLY A 147 -19.61 0.73 0.00
N PHE A 148 -19.98 1.26 -1.17
CA PHE A 148 -19.84 2.68 -1.50
C PHE A 148 -21.20 3.37 -1.67
N TRP A 149 -21.21 4.69 -1.53
CA TRP A 149 -22.43 5.50 -1.66
C TRP A 149 -23.11 5.34 -3.03
N ALA A 150 -22.31 5.24 -4.11
CA ALA A 150 -22.79 5.06 -5.48
C ALA A 150 -23.46 3.69 -5.71
N THR A 151 -23.05 2.68 -4.93
CA THR A 151 -23.58 1.30 -4.96
C THR A 151 -24.59 1.05 -3.83
N GLY A 152 -25.08 2.12 -3.19
CA GLY A 152 -26.11 2.07 -2.14
C GLY A 152 -25.64 1.47 -0.81
N TYR A 153 -24.32 1.46 -0.55
CA TYR A 153 -23.69 0.79 0.59
C TYR A 153 -23.97 -0.72 0.65
N THR A 154 -23.97 -1.38 -0.51
CA THR A 154 -24.13 -2.84 -0.63
C THR A 154 -22.81 -3.51 -1.04
N SER A 155 -22.59 -4.76 -0.62
CA SER A 155 -21.31 -5.49 -0.82
C SER A 155 -21.49 -7.00 -0.92
N LEU A 156 -20.44 -7.71 -1.36
CA LEU A 156 -20.41 -9.18 -1.30
C LEU A 156 -20.48 -9.68 0.15
N GLN A 157 -19.74 -9.08 1.08
CA GLN A 157 -19.75 -9.45 2.50
C GLN A 157 -21.18 -9.40 3.08
N GLN A 158 -21.94 -8.35 2.79
CA GLN A 158 -23.33 -8.22 3.26
C GLN A 158 -24.25 -9.31 2.67
N LEU A 159 -24.07 -9.67 1.39
CA LEU A 159 -24.83 -10.76 0.75
C LEU A 159 -24.47 -12.12 1.36
N TYR A 160 -23.18 -12.34 1.63
CA TYR A 160 -22.64 -13.58 2.18
C TYR A 160 -23.03 -13.81 3.65
N GLN A 161 -22.98 -12.75 4.47
CA GLN A 161 -23.43 -12.75 5.87
C GLN A 161 -24.97 -12.66 6.00
N GLY A 162 -25.70 -12.40 4.91
CA GLY A 162 -27.16 -12.41 4.85
C GLY A 162 -27.85 -11.14 5.35
N TYR A 163 -27.12 -10.02 5.46
CA TYR A 163 -27.70 -8.71 5.80
C TYR A 163 -28.54 -8.12 4.67
N ILE A 164 -28.21 -8.45 3.41
CA ILE A 164 -29.02 -8.13 2.24
C ILE A 164 -29.48 -9.42 1.53
N PRO A 165 -30.71 -9.48 0.99
CA PRO A 165 -31.23 -10.69 0.33
C PRO A 165 -30.69 -10.86 -1.11
N THR A 166 -30.24 -9.76 -1.72
CA THR A 166 -29.84 -9.67 -3.12
C THR A 166 -28.77 -8.59 -3.29
N LEU A 167 -27.78 -8.85 -4.14
CA LEU A 167 -26.84 -7.85 -4.66
C LEU A 167 -27.09 -7.67 -6.16
N SER A 168 -27.12 -6.44 -6.65
CA SER A 168 -27.17 -6.13 -8.09
C SER A 168 -25.77 -5.85 -8.62
N THR A 169 -25.55 -5.99 -9.93
CA THR A 169 -24.36 -5.43 -10.59
C THR A 169 -24.33 -3.91 -10.45
N VAL A 170 -23.17 -3.30 -10.70
CA VAL A 170 -23.07 -1.84 -10.88
C VAL A 170 -24.03 -1.36 -11.98
N ALA A 171 -24.55 -0.14 -11.84
CA ALA A 171 -25.66 0.36 -12.68
C ALA A 171 -25.32 0.46 -14.18
N ASP A 172 -24.02 0.51 -14.50
CA ASP A 172 -23.44 0.67 -15.83
C ASP A 172 -22.84 -0.65 -16.40
N ALA A 173 -23.15 -1.81 -15.79
CA ALA A 173 -22.75 -3.12 -16.30
C ALA A 173 -23.31 -3.37 -17.73
N PRO A 174 -22.57 -4.04 -18.63
CA PRO A 174 -23.06 -4.35 -19.99
C PRO A 174 -24.22 -5.36 -19.97
N ASP A 175 -24.17 -6.32 -19.04
CA ASP A 175 -25.19 -7.36 -18.81
C ASP A 175 -25.78 -7.23 -17.38
N PRO A 176 -26.68 -6.26 -17.12
CA PRO A 176 -27.17 -6.00 -15.77
C PRO A 176 -27.87 -7.19 -15.12
N ALA A 177 -27.43 -7.58 -13.92
CA ALA A 177 -27.93 -8.74 -13.21
C ALA A 177 -28.15 -8.46 -11.72
N GLN A 178 -28.96 -9.32 -11.08
CA GLN A 178 -29.16 -9.34 -9.64
C GLN A 178 -29.06 -10.78 -9.13
N TYR A 179 -28.39 -10.98 -8.00
CA TYR A 179 -28.01 -12.27 -7.46
C TYR A 179 -28.47 -12.39 -6.00
N THR A 180 -29.15 -13.49 -5.68
CA THR A 180 -29.18 -13.99 -4.30
C THR A 180 -27.92 -14.80 -4.02
N LEU A 181 -27.52 -14.99 -2.75
CA LEU A 181 -26.34 -15.79 -2.39
C LEU A 181 -26.34 -17.21 -3.02
N PRO A 182 -27.46 -17.97 -3.07
CA PRO A 182 -27.50 -19.23 -3.81
C PRO A 182 -27.26 -19.09 -5.32
N GLN A 183 -27.76 -18.02 -5.96
CA GLN A 183 -27.56 -17.80 -7.40
C GLN A 183 -26.11 -17.47 -7.72
N LEU A 184 -25.43 -16.67 -6.88
CA LEU A 184 -24.00 -16.38 -7.05
C LEU A 184 -23.15 -17.65 -6.92
N ARG A 185 -23.43 -18.50 -5.91
CA ARG A 185 -22.81 -19.83 -5.79
C ARG A 185 -23.06 -20.69 -7.03
N SER A 186 -24.29 -20.74 -7.56
CA SER A 186 -24.60 -21.50 -8.78
C SER A 186 -23.85 -21.01 -10.02
N VAL A 187 -23.58 -19.70 -10.14
CA VAL A 187 -22.75 -19.17 -11.25
C VAL A 187 -21.30 -19.58 -11.10
N LEU A 188 -20.71 -19.48 -9.91
CA LEU A 188 -19.32 -19.86 -9.68
C LEU A 188 -19.10 -21.38 -9.87
N SER A 189 -19.99 -22.23 -9.35
CA SER A 189 -19.96 -23.68 -9.67
C SER A 189 -20.17 -23.95 -11.16
N GLY A 190 -21.09 -23.24 -11.82
CA GLY A 190 -21.33 -23.39 -13.25
C GLY A 190 -20.13 -22.99 -14.13
N LEU A 191 -19.35 -21.99 -13.71
CA LEU A 191 -18.09 -21.61 -14.38
C LEU A 191 -17.02 -22.69 -14.24
N LEU A 192 -16.92 -23.35 -13.07
CA LEU A 192 -16.05 -24.51 -12.88
C LEU A 192 -16.49 -25.69 -13.76
N ASP A 193 -17.79 -26.02 -13.78
CA ASP A 193 -18.32 -27.13 -14.59
C ASP A 193 -18.12 -26.86 -16.10
N GLU A 194 -18.44 -25.65 -16.60
CA GLU A 194 -18.26 -25.26 -18.01
C GLU A 194 -16.79 -25.32 -18.43
N TYR A 195 -15.92 -24.67 -17.66
CA TYR A 195 -14.51 -24.55 -18.03
C TYR A 195 -13.73 -25.83 -17.78
N SER A 196 -14.18 -26.69 -16.86
CA SER A 196 -13.52 -27.93 -16.43
C SER A 196 -12.02 -27.71 -16.12
N PRO A 197 -11.67 -26.87 -15.12
CA PRO A 197 -10.28 -26.63 -14.74
C PRO A 197 -9.60 -27.87 -14.17
N THR A 198 -8.28 -27.95 -14.37
CA THR A 198 -7.35 -28.84 -13.67
C THR A 198 -6.77 -28.18 -12.41
N ASP A 199 -6.79 -26.86 -12.33
CA ASP A 199 -6.31 -26.10 -11.17
C ASP A 199 -7.20 -24.87 -10.95
N VAL A 200 -7.56 -24.61 -9.70
CA VAL A 200 -8.41 -23.50 -9.27
C VAL A 200 -7.65 -22.63 -8.27
N HIS A 201 -7.57 -21.34 -8.53
CA HIS A 201 -6.87 -20.37 -7.68
C HIS A 201 -7.85 -19.32 -7.12
N THR A 202 -7.61 -18.82 -5.90
CA THR A 202 -8.36 -17.69 -5.31
C THR A 202 -7.54 -16.99 -4.22
N LEU A 203 -8.09 -16.00 -3.50
CA LEU A 203 -7.40 -15.33 -2.40
C LEU A 203 -7.59 -16.09 -1.06
N ASP A 204 -7.55 -15.41 0.09
CA ASP A 204 -7.50 -16.07 1.39
C ASP A 204 -8.89 -16.55 1.87
N TYR A 205 -9.14 -17.85 1.69
CA TYR A 205 -10.33 -18.56 2.19
C TYR A 205 -10.22 -19.01 3.66
N SER A 206 -9.10 -18.71 4.34
CA SER A 206 -8.78 -19.16 5.70
C SER A 206 -8.73 -18.05 6.76
N GLY A 207 -8.44 -16.81 6.33
CA GLY A 207 -8.49 -15.59 7.14
C GLY A 207 -9.91 -15.19 7.55
N ARG A 208 -10.08 -13.95 8.02
CA ARG A 208 -11.34 -13.44 8.57
C ARG A 208 -11.53 -11.95 8.28
N TYR A 209 -12.74 -11.59 7.89
CA TYR A 209 -13.22 -10.19 7.82
C TYR A 209 -12.67 -9.33 8.98
N GLY A 210 -11.84 -8.33 8.64
CA GLY A 210 -11.22 -7.41 9.59
C GLY A 210 -9.87 -7.85 10.18
N ASP A 211 -9.20 -8.87 9.62
CA ASP A 211 -7.82 -9.24 10.00
C ASP A 211 -6.72 -8.38 9.33
N GLY A 212 -7.07 -7.63 8.28
CA GLY A 212 -6.18 -6.77 7.52
C GLY A 212 -6.35 -6.91 6.00
N ASP A 213 -6.96 -7.99 5.52
CA ASP A 213 -7.26 -8.19 4.09
C ASP A 213 -8.62 -7.59 3.67
N HIS A 214 -8.86 -7.46 2.36
CA HIS A 214 -10.10 -6.87 1.82
C HIS A 214 -11.32 -7.80 2.03
N SER A 215 -12.46 -7.22 2.40
CA SER A 215 -13.72 -7.96 2.58
C SER A 215 -14.12 -8.83 1.37
N ASP A 216 -13.86 -8.32 0.16
CA ASP A 216 -14.20 -9.04 -1.07
C ASP A 216 -13.19 -10.14 -1.40
N HIS A 217 -11.91 -10.01 -1.03
CA HIS A 217 -10.92 -11.10 -1.17
C HIS A 217 -11.41 -12.33 -0.42
N HIS A 218 -11.75 -12.17 0.87
CA HIS A 218 -12.31 -13.22 1.69
C HIS A 218 -13.65 -13.74 1.15
N THR A 219 -14.56 -12.85 0.78
CA THR A 219 -15.89 -13.30 0.32
C THR A 219 -15.82 -14.12 -0.97
N VAL A 220 -14.99 -13.70 -1.92
CA VAL A 220 -14.73 -14.43 -3.16
C VAL A 220 -14.00 -15.75 -2.88
N ALA A 221 -13.02 -15.75 -1.98
CA ALA A 221 -12.28 -16.95 -1.62
C ALA A 221 -13.17 -17.99 -0.91
N TYR A 222 -14.03 -17.60 0.04
CA TYR A 222 -14.99 -18.50 0.68
C TYR A 222 -16.02 -19.06 -0.32
N LEU A 223 -16.50 -18.23 -1.27
CA LEU A 223 -17.42 -18.65 -2.31
C LEU A 223 -16.76 -19.63 -3.30
N THR A 224 -15.49 -19.40 -3.63
CA THR A 224 -14.70 -20.27 -4.52
C THR A 224 -14.35 -21.59 -3.84
N ASP A 225 -13.96 -21.57 -2.56
CA ASP A 225 -13.77 -22.78 -1.75
C ASP A 225 -15.05 -23.62 -1.65
N GLN A 226 -16.21 -22.97 -1.47
CA GLN A 226 -17.51 -23.64 -1.49
C GLN A 226 -17.89 -24.21 -2.87
N ALA A 227 -17.45 -23.57 -3.96
CA ALA A 227 -17.71 -24.03 -5.32
C ALA A 227 -16.80 -25.21 -5.72
N GLN A 228 -15.50 -25.14 -5.41
CA GLN A 228 -14.53 -26.20 -5.72
C GLN A 228 -14.82 -27.50 -4.95
N GLN A 229 -15.24 -27.41 -3.69
CA GLN A 229 -15.68 -28.57 -2.90
C GLN A 229 -16.91 -29.30 -3.47
N GLN A 230 -17.65 -28.68 -4.40
CA GLN A 230 -18.80 -29.26 -5.10
C GLN A 230 -18.48 -29.67 -6.55
N TYR A 231 -17.37 -29.18 -7.12
CA TYR A 231 -16.95 -29.48 -8.50
C TYR A 231 -16.39 -30.91 -8.59
N ALA A 232 -16.94 -31.71 -9.50
CA ALA A 232 -16.67 -33.14 -9.58
C ALA A 232 -15.40 -33.52 -10.38
N GLY A 233 -14.76 -32.54 -11.05
CA GLY A 233 -13.52 -32.76 -11.78
C GLY A 233 -12.31 -32.91 -10.86
N ALA A 234 -11.33 -33.73 -11.25
CA ALA A 234 -10.07 -33.84 -10.52
C ALA A 234 -9.21 -32.58 -10.75
N HIS A 235 -8.95 -31.82 -9.69
CA HIS A 235 -8.25 -30.53 -9.77
C HIS A 235 -7.35 -30.27 -8.55
N GLY A 236 -6.38 -29.38 -8.71
CA GLY A 236 -5.68 -28.70 -7.61
C GLY A 236 -6.45 -27.45 -7.14
N PHE A 237 -6.34 -27.08 -5.87
CA PHE A 237 -6.89 -25.83 -5.33
C PHE A 237 -5.83 -25.08 -4.53
N THR A 238 -5.68 -23.78 -4.80
CA THR A 238 -4.68 -22.91 -4.17
C THR A 238 -5.30 -21.55 -3.80
N GLY A 239 -5.42 -21.27 -2.51
CA GLY A 239 -5.65 -19.90 -2.02
C GLY A 239 -4.34 -19.13 -1.91
N TYR A 240 -4.39 -17.82 -2.10
CA TYR A 240 -3.27 -16.88 -1.96
C TYR A 240 -3.58 -15.80 -0.93
N LEU A 241 -2.60 -15.41 -0.12
CA LEU A 241 -2.78 -14.33 0.87
C LEU A 241 -2.78 -12.96 0.17
N GLY A 242 -3.74 -12.09 0.52
CA GLY A 242 -3.83 -10.73 0.00
C GLY A 242 -2.97 -9.73 0.78
N TYR A 243 -3.55 -8.60 1.22
CA TYR A 243 -2.80 -7.48 1.79
C TYR A 243 -1.85 -7.84 2.96
N PRO A 244 -2.19 -8.77 3.89
CA PRO A 244 -1.31 -9.17 4.99
C PRO A 244 0.04 -9.78 4.59
N ILE A 245 0.31 -10.09 3.31
CA ILE A 245 1.68 -10.46 2.90
C ILE A 245 2.68 -9.32 3.10
N ALA A 246 2.24 -8.07 3.24
CA ALA A 246 3.14 -6.93 3.51
C ALA A 246 4.00 -7.13 4.78
N ASP A 247 3.45 -7.80 5.80
CA ASP A 247 4.12 -8.08 7.08
C ASP A 247 5.02 -9.34 7.05
N ARG A 248 4.89 -10.17 6.01
CA ARG A 248 5.72 -11.37 5.83
C ARG A 248 7.10 -11.01 5.26
N PRO A 249 8.11 -11.90 5.34
CA PRO A 249 9.38 -11.71 4.63
C PRO A 249 9.19 -11.57 3.11
N THR A 250 10.17 -11.01 2.40
CA THR A 250 10.21 -11.08 0.93
C THR A 250 10.48 -12.52 0.48
N ASN A 251 9.80 -13.01 -0.55
CA ASN A 251 9.94 -14.41 -0.96
C ASN A 251 10.06 -14.67 -2.47
N LEU A 252 10.22 -13.62 -3.28
CA LEU A 252 10.45 -13.71 -4.73
C LEU A 252 11.91 -13.36 -5.10
N THR A 253 12.45 -14.06 -6.10
CA THR A 253 13.75 -13.70 -6.71
C THR A 253 13.66 -12.41 -7.52
N SER A 254 14.78 -11.71 -7.73
CA SER A 254 14.80 -10.46 -8.51
C SER A 254 14.22 -10.60 -9.92
N ALA A 255 14.37 -11.78 -10.55
CA ALA A 255 13.78 -12.08 -11.86
C ALA A 255 12.24 -12.19 -11.78
N GLN A 256 11.71 -12.88 -10.77
CA GLN A 256 10.26 -12.95 -10.52
C GLN A 256 9.68 -11.56 -10.18
N VAL A 257 10.38 -10.78 -9.35
CA VAL A 257 9.97 -9.40 -8.99
C VAL A 257 9.96 -8.49 -10.23
N ALA A 258 11.00 -8.55 -11.07
CA ALA A 258 11.06 -7.77 -12.30
C ALA A 258 9.92 -8.12 -13.27
N ALA A 259 9.65 -9.41 -13.49
CA ALA A 259 8.61 -9.84 -14.42
C ALA A 259 7.17 -9.62 -13.88
N LYS A 260 6.95 -9.84 -12.57
CA LYS A 260 5.70 -9.52 -11.88
C LYS A 260 5.39 -8.02 -11.90
N SER A 261 6.38 -7.18 -11.59
CA SER A 261 6.21 -5.72 -11.67
C SER A 261 6.05 -5.21 -13.10
N ALA A 262 6.70 -5.81 -14.11
CA ALA A 262 6.47 -5.44 -15.52
C ALA A 262 5.02 -5.71 -15.97
N ALA A 263 4.43 -6.85 -15.57
CA ALA A 263 3.02 -7.13 -15.82
C ALA A 263 2.11 -6.14 -15.07
N PHE A 264 2.36 -5.94 -13.77
CA PHE A 264 1.58 -5.00 -12.96
C PHE A 264 1.67 -3.54 -13.46
N PHE A 265 2.83 -3.07 -13.89
CA PHE A 265 2.99 -1.73 -14.47
C PHE A 265 2.39 -1.61 -15.88
N THR A 266 2.14 -2.73 -16.58
CA THR A 266 1.29 -2.72 -17.79
C THR A 266 -0.16 -2.45 -17.41
N TYR A 267 -0.67 -3.14 -16.38
CA TYR A 267 -2.01 -2.91 -15.83
C TYR A 267 -2.17 -1.46 -15.31
N ALA A 268 -1.22 -0.98 -14.51
CA ALA A 268 -1.25 0.34 -13.87
C ALA A 268 -1.20 1.53 -14.85
N ALA A 269 -1.00 1.29 -16.16
CA ALA A 269 -1.20 2.31 -17.18
C ALA A 269 -2.69 2.66 -17.41
N HIS A 270 -3.60 1.82 -16.92
CA HIS A 270 -5.06 1.95 -17.03
C HIS A 270 -5.74 2.25 -15.67
N ASP A 271 -4.99 2.34 -14.58
CA ASP A 271 -5.50 2.58 -13.22
C ASP A 271 -4.75 3.76 -12.59
N ASP A 272 -5.42 4.91 -12.47
CA ASP A 272 -4.85 6.14 -11.89
C ASP A 272 -4.91 6.18 -10.35
N GLN A 273 -5.46 5.14 -9.70
CA GLN A 273 -5.45 5.00 -8.24
C GLN A 273 -4.26 4.16 -7.74
N THR A 274 -3.56 3.41 -8.60
CA THR A 274 -2.33 2.65 -8.27
C THR A 274 -1.02 3.32 -8.75
N CYS A 275 0.05 2.55 -8.99
CA CYS A 275 1.39 3.04 -9.31
C CYS A 275 2.07 2.25 -10.46
N ALA A 276 2.49 2.98 -11.50
CA ALA A 276 3.04 2.40 -12.73
C ALA A 276 4.59 2.33 -12.79
N THR A 277 5.30 2.67 -11.70
CA THR A 277 6.76 2.52 -11.60
C THR A 277 7.19 2.22 -10.17
N TRP A 278 8.38 1.64 -9.99
CA TRP A 278 8.97 1.42 -8.66
C TRP A 278 9.14 2.71 -7.85
N GLU A 279 9.42 3.85 -8.49
CA GLU A 279 9.50 5.16 -7.84
C GLU A 279 8.11 5.63 -7.35
N ALA A 280 7.06 5.45 -8.16
CA ALA A 280 5.69 5.77 -7.78
C ALA A 280 5.10 4.81 -6.73
N CYS A 281 5.59 3.56 -6.68
CA CYS A 281 5.18 2.57 -5.68
C CYS A 281 5.97 2.66 -4.37
N ALA A 282 7.14 3.30 -4.34
CA ALA A 282 7.98 3.37 -3.14
C ALA A 282 7.29 3.90 -1.86
N PRO A 283 6.35 4.88 -1.91
CA PRO A 283 5.59 5.31 -0.73
C PRO A 283 4.29 4.51 -0.51
N ARG A 284 4.04 3.41 -1.24
CA ARG A 284 2.77 2.68 -1.26
C ARG A 284 2.91 1.17 -0.98
N PRO A 285 1.85 0.47 -0.52
CA PRO A 285 1.89 -0.96 -0.21
C PRO A 285 2.28 -1.88 -1.38
N GLU A 286 2.00 -1.49 -2.63
CA GLU A 286 2.31 -2.29 -3.82
C GLU A 286 3.81 -2.63 -3.93
N SER A 287 4.70 -1.74 -3.46
CA SER A 287 6.14 -2.02 -3.40
C SER A 287 6.47 -3.23 -2.50
N SER A 288 5.67 -3.45 -1.46
CA SER A 288 5.77 -4.60 -0.55
C SER A 288 5.14 -5.86 -1.16
N TRP A 289 3.98 -5.74 -1.81
CA TRP A 289 3.29 -6.87 -2.43
C TRP A 289 4.01 -7.42 -3.67
N LEU A 290 4.61 -6.55 -4.49
CA LEU A 290 5.34 -6.95 -5.71
C LEU A 290 6.62 -7.78 -5.43
N THR A 291 7.12 -7.78 -4.20
CA THR A 291 8.30 -8.58 -3.78
C THR A 291 7.95 -9.94 -3.14
N ARG A 292 6.65 -10.31 -3.14
CA ARG A 292 6.10 -11.45 -2.38
C ARG A 292 5.03 -12.22 -3.14
N GLN A 293 4.81 -13.49 -2.79
CA GLN A 293 3.69 -14.33 -3.23
C GLN A 293 3.54 -15.49 -2.24
N TYR A 294 2.40 -15.59 -1.57
CA TYR A 294 2.19 -16.59 -0.51
C TYR A 294 0.87 -17.32 -0.69
N THR A 295 0.90 -18.65 -0.54
CA THR A 295 -0.31 -19.47 -0.53
C THR A 295 -0.88 -19.63 0.88
N VAL A 296 -2.19 -19.90 0.95
CA VAL A 296 -2.91 -20.19 2.19
C VAL A 296 -2.29 -21.41 2.89
N GLY A 297 -2.02 -21.28 4.19
CA GLY A 297 -1.34 -22.31 4.98
C GLY A 297 0.17 -22.44 4.72
N GLN A 298 0.75 -21.65 3.81
CA GLN A 298 2.21 -21.58 3.64
C GLN A 298 2.83 -20.95 4.90
N ALA A 299 3.60 -21.75 5.64
CA ALA A 299 4.51 -21.23 6.66
C ALA A 299 5.55 -20.30 6.00
N ASP A 300 6.01 -19.29 6.72
CA ASP A 300 7.04 -18.39 6.19
C ASP A 300 8.29 -19.18 5.79
N PRO A 301 8.72 -19.10 4.52
CA PRO A 301 9.89 -19.84 4.08
C PRO A 301 11.13 -19.26 4.76
N ALA A 302 12.12 -20.12 5.00
CA ALA A 302 13.49 -19.63 5.10
C ALA A 302 13.79 -18.81 3.83
N GLN A 303 14.43 -17.65 3.99
CA GLN A 303 14.61 -16.64 2.92
C GLN A 303 15.07 -17.26 1.58
N PRO A 304 14.52 -16.83 0.42
CA PRO A 304 14.88 -17.42 -0.86
C PRO A 304 16.37 -17.35 -1.13
N THR A 305 16.94 -18.49 -1.52
CA THR A 305 18.34 -18.58 -1.93
C THR A 305 18.47 -18.40 -3.43
N ASP A 306 19.15 -17.34 -3.86
CA ASP A 306 19.77 -17.20 -5.18
C ASP A 306 21.31 -17.15 -5.00
N PRO A 307 22.11 -17.40 -6.05
CA PRO A 307 22.92 -18.61 -6.18
C PRO A 307 24.01 -18.74 -5.11
N SER A 308 24.27 -19.98 -4.69
CA SER A 308 25.09 -20.31 -3.52
C SER A 308 26.49 -19.69 -3.46
N VAL A 309 26.75 -18.90 -2.42
CA VAL A 309 28.08 -18.83 -1.78
C VAL A 309 28.11 -19.89 -0.65
N PRO A 310 29.03 -20.87 -0.66
CA PRO A 310 29.00 -21.95 0.33
C PRO A 310 29.32 -21.50 1.77
N GLY A 311 28.38 -21.71 2.70
CA GLY A 311 28.69 -21.83 4.14
C GLY A 311 28.37 -20.63 5.04
N GLY A 312 27.13 -20.11 5.02
CA GLY A 312 26.67 -19.21 6.08
C GLY A 312 25.21 -18.79 5.98
N THR A 313 24.42 -19.12 7.00
CA THR A 313 23.06 -18.60 7.27
C THR A 313 23.14 -17.11 7.64
N ARG A 314 22.79 -16.25 6.69
CA ARG A 314 22.92 -14.80 6.77
C ARG A 314 21.76 -14.10 6.07
N THR A 315 21.01 -13.25 6.79
CA THR A 315 20.01 -12.35 6.22
C THR A 315 20.66 -11.04 5.76
N ASP A 316 20.42 -10.65 4.51
CA ASP A 316 20.86 -9.37 3.96
C ASP A 316 19.94 -8.23 4.47
N VAL A 317 20.52 -7.14 4.98
CA VAL A 317 19.77 -5.95 5.45
C VAL A 317 20.07 -4.68 4.65
N THR A 318 20.83 -4.81 3.56
CA THR A 318 21.32 -3.70 2.72
C THR A 318 20.19 -2.91 2.08
N GLY A 319 19.15 -3.58 1.58
CA GLY A 319 17.97 -2.93 1.00
C GLY A 319 17.14 -2.06 1.96
N SER A 320 17.46 -2.09 3.27
CA SER A 320 16.86 -1.18 4.27
C SER A 320 17.81 -0.05 4.70
N ALA A 321 18.98 0.09 4.06
CA ALA A 321 19.96 1.12 4.36
C ALA A 321 19.80 2.35 3.46
N THR A 322 19.89 3.53 4.08
CA THR A 322 20.36 4.74 3.38
C THR A 322 21.84 4.58 3.01
N VAL A 323 22.22 5.14 1.86
CA VAL A 323 23.57 5.02 1.30
C VAL A 323 24.19 6.40 1.07
N THR A 324 25.46 6.55 1.44
CA THR A 324 26.24 7.79 1.25
C THR A 324 27.71 7.46 0.97
N ALA A 325 28.40 8.32 0.22
CA ALA A 325 29.83 8.17 -0.08
C ALA A 325 30.61 9.48 0.08
N SER A 326 31.95 9.37 0.09
CA SER A 326 32.85 10.54 0.11
C SER A 326 32.87 11.32 -1.20
N ALA A 327 32.52 10.66 -2.31
CA ALA A 327 32.44 11.20 -3.66
C ALA A 327 31.66 10.21 -4.54
N ASP A 328 31.08 10.72 -5.63
CA ASP A 328 30.32 9.98 -6.64
C ASP A 328 30.73 10.47 -8.04
N ASN A 329 30.33 9.74 -9.07
CA ASN A 329 30.37 10.22 -10.45
C ASN A 329 28.98 10.17 -11.13
N PRO A 330 28.06 11.10 -10.81
CA PRO A 330 26.70 11.07 -11.33
C PRO A 330 26.60 11.27 -12.84
N ALA A 331 27.61 11.86 -13.49
CA ALA A 331 27.62 12.11 -14.93
C ALA A 331 27.61 10.82 -15.76
N ASP A 332 28.30 9.78 -15.28
CA ASP A 332 28.33 8.44 -15.89
C ASP A 332 27.36 7.45 -15.19
N GLY A 333 26.48 7.95 -14.31
CA GLY A 333 25.52 7.14 -13.53
C GLY A 333 26.13 6.40 -12.33
N GLN A 334 27.41 6.62 -12.02
CA GLN A 334 28.21 5.89 -11.04
C GLN A 334 28.06 6.49 -9.62
N THR A 335 26.88 6.36 -9.03
CA THR A 335 26.56 6.88 -7.69
C THR A 335 26.65 5.79 -6.63
N ALA A 336 26.73 6.16 -5.35
CA ALA A 336 26.84 5.23 -4.22
C ALA A 336 25.69 4.20 -4.18
N ALA A 337 24.49 4.58 -4.67
CA ALA A 337 23.34 3.68 -4.81
C ALA A 337 23.60 2.48 -5.75
N LYS A 338 24.60 2.59 -6.65
CA LYS A 338 25.03 1.53 -7.56
C LYS A 338 25.97 0.49 -6.95
N ALA A 339 26.32 0.62 -5.68
CA ALA A 339 26.93 -0.47 -4.91
C ALA A 339 25.93 -1.12 -3.94
N VAL A 340 24.63 -0.91 -4.10
CA VAL A 340 23.57 -1.59 -3.33
C VAL A 340 22.35 -1.97 -4.19
N ASP A 341 22.46 -1.94 -5.52
CA ASP A 341 21.32 -2.23 -6.42
C ASP A 341 21.19 -3.73 -6.78
N GLY A 342 22.07 -4.57 -6.22
CA GLY A 342 22.05 -6.02 -6.42
C GLY A 342 22.96 -6.50 -7.56
N VAL A 343 23.48 -5.60 -8.39
CA VAL A 343 24.15 -5.95 -9.65
C VAL A 343 25.67 -5.93 -9.50
N VAL A 344 26.27 -7.09 -9.21
CA VAL A 344 27.73 -7.25 -9.17
C VAL A 344 28.33 -7.15 -10.59
N SER A 345 28.54 -5.93 -11.06
CA SER A 345 29.10 -5.60 -12.38
C SER A 345 29.89 -4.28 -12.33
N GLY A 346 30.18 -3.69 -13.49
CA GLY A 346 30.91 -2.42 -13.58
C GLY A 346 31.66 -2.25 -14.90
N TYR A 347 32.43 -1.17 -15.03
CA TYR A 347 33.31 -0.95 -16.17
C TYR A 347 34.31 -2.11 -16.34
N PRO A 348 34.57 -2.58 -17.57
CA PRO A 348 34.09 -2.06 -18.86
C PRO A 348 32.74 -2.61 -19.32
N ALA A 349 32.17 -3.63 -18.66
CA ALA A 349 31.01 -4.37 -19.16
C ALA A 349 29.68 -3.62 -18.95
N ASN A 350 29.49 -3.01 -17.78
CA ASN A 350 28.32 -2.20 -17.45
C ASN A 350 28.75 -1.01 -16.56
N PRO A 351 29.26 0.09 -17.15
CA PRO A 351 29.88 1.18 -16.38
C PRO A 351 28.95 1.92 -15.40
N SER A 352 27.62 1.78 -15.52
CA SER A 352 26.62 2.45 -14.65
C SER A 352 25.99 1.50 -13.61
N ALA A 353 26.57 0.32 -13.41
CA ALA A 353 26.24 -0.63 -12.34
C ALA A 353 27.42 -0.81 -11.36
N GLU A 354 28.06 0.30 -10.99
CA GLU A 354 29.10 0.38 -9.97
C GLU A 354 29.08 1.78 -9.33
N TRP A 355 29.45 1.88 -8.06
CA TRP A 355 29.83 3.17 -7.45
C TRP A 355 31.27 3.51 -7.82
N VAL A 356 31.53 4.77 -8.21
CA VAL A 356 32.89 5.26 -8.47
C VAL A 356 33.12 6.63 -7.82
N ALA A 357 34.24 6.75 -7.12
CA ALA A 357 34.81 7.99 -6.61
C ALA A 357 36.01 8.42 -7.50
N PRO A 358 35.84 9.39 -8.41
CA PRO A 358 36.90 9.82 -9.32
C PRO A 358 38.16 10.29 -8.59
N ASN A 359 39.33 9.84 -9.04
CA ASN A 359 40.62 10.08 -8.39
C ASN A 359 40.73 9.57 -6.93
N GLY A 360 39.81 8.71 -6.48
CA GLY A 360 39.77 8.19 -5.10
C GLY A 360 41.03 7.43 -4.69
N ARG A 361 41.38 7.48 -3.39
CA ARG A 361 42.62 6.94 -2.80
C ARG A 361 42.35 6.50 -1.35
N ALA A 362 43.41 6.27 -0.56
CA ALA A 362 43.28 6.13 0.88
C ALA A 362 42.50 7.33 1.49
N GLY A 363 41.47 7.04 2.29
CA GLY A 363 40.52 8.01 2.83
C GLY A 363 39.19 8.12 2.08
N THR A 364 39.08 7.59 0.85
CA THR A 364 37.79 7.43 0.16
C THR A 364 36.90 6.42 0.89
N TRP A 365 35.59 6.70 1.02
CA TRP A 365 34.67 5.87 1.80
C TRP A 365 33.25 5.79 1.24
N ILE A 366 32.53 4.73 1.62
CA ILE A 366 31.09 4.52 1.40
C ILE A 366 30.45 3.99 2.70
N GLN A 367 29.21 4.37 2.99
CA GLN A 367 28.52 4.07 4.25
C GLN A 367 27.07 3.66 4.02
N LEU A 368 26.68 2.57 4.70
CA LEU A 368 25.30 2.13 4.91
C LEU A 368 24.80 2.68 6.26
N GLY A 369 23.56 3.17 6.33
CA GLY A 369 22.95 3.67 7.56
C GLY A 369 21.45 3.34 7.66
N TRP A 370 21.01 2.88 8.82
CA TRP A 370 19.64 2.45 9.10
C TRP A 370 18.98 3.35 10.16
N SER A 371 17.67 3.59 10.02
CA SER A 371 16.84 4.29 11.02
C SER A 371 16.70 3.52 12.33
N THR A 372 16.72 2.17 12.26
CA THR A 372 16.71 1.26 13.41
C THR A 372 17.97 0.38 13.36
N ALA A 373 18.60 0.16 14.51
CA ALA A 373 19.85 -0.59 14.58
C ALA A 373 19.71 -2.03 14.04
N LYS A 374 20.76 -2.54 13.38
CA LYS A 374 20.86 -3.89 12.81
C LYS A 374 22.02 -4.64 13.45
N THR A 375 21.83 -5.91 13.81
CA THR A 375 22.88 -6.76 14.41
C THR A 375 23.75 -7.40 13.32
N LEU A 376 24.63 -6.60 12.72
CA LEU A 376 25.49 -7.04 11.62
C LEU A 376 26.54 -8.06 12.09
N SER A 377 26.76 -9.11 11.29
CA SER A 377 27.79 -10.16 11.49
C SER A 377 28.86 -10.17 10.41
N SER A 378 28.58 -9.60 9.24
CA SER A 378 29.50 -9.56 8.11
C SER A 378 29.11 -8.48 7.10
N VAL A 379 30.08 -8.00 6.32
CA VAL A 379 29.86 -7.20 5.12
C VAL A 379 30.60 -7.85 3.96
N ASP A 380 29.93 -8.05 2.83
CA ASP A 380 30.55 -8.53 1.59
C ASP A 380 30.85 -7.32 0.70
N LEU A 381 32.06 -7.27 0.15
CA LEU A 381 32.57 -6.16 -0.67
C LEU A 381 33.05 -6.70 -2.02
N ALA A 382 32.54 -6.15 -3.12
CA ALA A 382 33.03 -6.41 -4.46
C ALA A 382 33.75 -5.16 -4.99
N ASP A 383 35.04 -5.30 -5.32
CA ASP A 383 35.80 -4.23 -6.00
C ASP A 383 35.19 -3.93 -7.39
N ARG A 384 35.64 -2.87 -8.05
CA ARG A 384 35.22 -2.63 -9.43
C ARG A 384 35.94 -3.58 -10.42
N PRO A 385 35.24 -4.22 -11.38
CA PRO A 385 35.78 -5.33 -12.18
C PRO A 385 36.67 -4.90 -13.37
N ASN A 386 37.68 -4.05 -13.14
CA ASN A 386 38.57 -3.55 -14.20
C ASN A 386 40.06 -3.72 -13.90
N SER A 387 40.90 -3.83 -14.95
CA SER A 387 42.32 -4.21 -14.83
C SER A 387 43.28 -3.12 -14.34
N ALA A 388 42.80 -1.91 -14.03
CA ALA A 388 43.63 -0.80 -13.54
C ALA A 388 43.36 -0.46 -12.07
N ASP A 389 42.10 -0.45 -11.66
CA ASP A 389 41.66 -0.03 -10.33
C ASP A 389 41.52 -1.20 -9.37
N GLN A 390 42.20 -1.12 -8.22
CA GLN A 390 42.08 -2.11 -7.15
C GLN A 390 42.15 -1.45 -5.77
N VAL A 391 41.24 -1.82 -4.89
CA VAL A 391 41.34 -1.57 -3.44
C VAL A 391 42.21 -2.66 -2.81
N THR A 392 43.41 -2.28 -2.37
CA THR A 392 44.40 -3.21 -1.79
C THR A 392 44.32 -3.30 -0.26
N GLY A 393 43.46 -2.50 0.37
CA GLY A 393 43.15 -2.57 1.80
C GLY A 393 42.15 -1.50 2.23
N GLY A 394 41.43 -1.77 3.32
CA GLY A 394 40.49 -0.84 3.92
C GLY A 394 40.14 -1.16 5.37
N THR A 395 39.14 -0.46 5.90
CA THR A 395 38.59 -0.64 7.25
C THR A 395 37.08 -0.45 7.21
N LEU A 396 36.33 -1.37 7.82
CA LEU A 396 34.94 -1.16 8.23
C LEU A 396 34.93 -0.50 9.61
N THR A 397 34.23 0.62 9.74
CA THR A 397 33.99 1.32 11.02
C THR A 397 32.49 1.37 11.29
N PHE A 398 32.09 1.30 12.56
CA PHE A 398 30.72 1.06 12.98
C PHE A 398 30.19 2.14 13.94
N SER A 399 28.87 2.26 14.05
CA SER A 399 28.21 3.27 14.91
C SER A 399 28.47 3.11 16.42
N ASP A 400 28.88 1.92 16.86
CA ASP A 400 29.30 1.63 18.23
C ASP A 400 30.75 2.08 18.53
N GLY A 401 31.44 2.66 17.54
CA GLY A 401 32.84 3.07 17.61
C GLY A 401 33.85 1.96 17.34
N SER A 402 33.40 0.73 17.07
CA SER A 402 34.26 -0.40 16.73
C SER A 402 34.73 -0.36 15.26
N SER A 403 35.71 -1.20 14.93
CA SER A 403 36.21 -1.36 13.55
C SER A 403 36.73 -2.77 13.24
N VAL A 404 36.89 -3.07 11.95
CA VAL A 404 37.37 -4.35 11.40
C VAL A 404 38.21 -4.06 10.14
N THR A 405 39.41 -4.63 10.03
CA THR A 405 40.28 -4.46 8.86
C THR A 405 39.77 -5.26 7.66
N VAL A 406 39.82 -4.65 6.48
CA VAL A 406 39.52 -5.27 5.18
C VAL A 406 40.84 -5.49 4.42
N PRO A 407 41.15 -6.70 3.93
CA PRO A 407 42.32 -6.98 3.11
C PRO A 407 42.16 -6.41 1.69
N ALA A 408 43.10 -6.72 0.78
CA ALA A 408 42.90 -6.47 -0.64
C ALA A 408 41.64 -7.19 -1.16
N LEU A 409 40.83 -6.47 -1.95
CA LEU A 409 39.65 -7.01 -2.62
C LEU A 409 40.03 -7.66 -3.96
N ALA A 410 39.15 -8.53 -4.46
CA ALA A 410 39.33 -9.18 -5.74
C ALA A 410 39.10 -8.21 -6.91
N ASN A 411 40.18 -7.82 -7.59
CA ASN A 411 40.22 -6.93 -8.77
C ASN A 411 39.25 -7.33 -9.92
N ALA A 412 38.74 -8.56 -9.93
CA ALA A 412 37.73 -9.01 -10.89
C ALA A 412 36.28 -8.71 -10.47
N GLY A 413 36.07 -7.92 -9.41
CA GLY A 413 34.76 -7.62 -8.82
C GLY A 413 34.06 -8.84 -8.20
N THR A 414 34.81 -9.87 -7.82
CA THR A 414 34.25 -11.02 -7.09
C THR A 414 33.94 -10.59 -5.64
N PRO A 415 32.69 -10.78 -5.14
CA PRO A 415 32.35 -10.39 -3.78
C PRO A 415 33.19 -11.13 -2.74
N GLN A 416 33.67 -10.40 -1.73
CA GLN A 416 34.54 -10.91 -0.69
C GLN A 416 33.95 -10.62 0.69
N GLN A 417 33.60 -11.70 1.41
CA GLN A 417 33.00 -11.65 2.74
C GLN A 417 33.99 -11.24 3.82
N ILE A 418 33.66 -10.17 4.55
CA ILE A 418 34.37 -9.69 5.74
C ILE A 418 33.50 -10.00 6.97
N SER A 419 33.80 -11.10 7.66
CA SER A 419 33.08 -11.55 8.86
C SER A 419 33.68 -10.99 10.16
N PHE A 420 32.83 -10.76 11.15
CA PHE A 420 33.22 -10.21 12.45
C PHE A 420 32.23 -10.60 13.56
N THR A 421 32.63 -10.39 14.83
CA THR A 421 31.73 -10.61 15.99
C THR A 421 30.48 -9.74 15.84
N PRO A 422 29.26 -10.32 15.91
CA PRO A 422 28.01 -9.59 15.68
C PRO A 422 27.84 -8.36 16.59
N ARG A 423 27.31 -7.27 16.02
CA ARG A 423 27.16 -5.97 16.71
C ARG A 423 25.93 -5.20 16.23
N SER A 424 25.17 -4.65 17.17
CA SER A 424 23.98 -3.84 16.88
C SER A 424 24.39 -2.40 16.54
N VAL A 425 24.15 -2.00 15.29
CA VAL A 425 24.66 -0.72 14.74
C VAL A 425 23.62 0.00 13.89
N THR A 426 23.63 1.33 13.93
CA THR A 426 22.82 2.18 13.04
C THR A 426 23.56 2.58 11.78
N TRP A 427 24.87 2.35 11.67
CA TRP A 427 25.62 2.49 10.42
C TRP A 427 26.91 1.66 10.39
N VAL A 428 27.37 1.36 9.18
CA VAL A 428 28.70 0.80 8.89
C VAL A 428 29.31 1.53 7.69
N ARG A 429 30.58 1.94 7.81
CA ARG A 429 31.33 2.66 6.78
C ARG A 429 32.55 1.86 6.35
N PHE A 430 32.65 1.54 5.07
CA PHE A 430 33.89 1.08 4.46
C PHE A 430 34.77 2.27 4.07
N THR A 431 36.02 2.29 4.54
CA THR A 431 37.01 3.32 4.22
C THR A 431 38.26 2.67 3.62
N VAL A 432 38.66 3.08 2.43
CA VAL A 432 39.87 2.58 1.75
C VAL A 432 41.12 3.08 2.49
N THR A 433 42.09 2.20 2.71
CA THR A 433 43.39 2.51 3.33
C THR A 433 44.55 2.36 2.35
N SER A 434 44.42 1.54 1.30
CA SER A 434 45.38 1.48 0.19
C SER A 434 44.74 1.03 -1.12
N VAL A 435 45.39 1.39 -2.23
CA VAL A 435 45.01 1.01 -3.61
C VAL A 435 46.21 0.46 -4.38
N SER A 436 46.01 -0.08 -5.59
CA SER A 436 47.13 -0.46 -6.47
C SER A 436 47.82 0.78 -7.07
N SER A 437 49.06 0.62 -7.56
CA SER A 437 49.80 1.71 -8.23
C SER A 437 49.22 2.12 -9.59
N SER A 438 48.37 1.28 -10.20
CA SER A 438 47.65 1.57 -11.44
C SER A 438 46.29 2.25 -11.21
N THR A 439 45.79 2.27 -9.97
CA THR A 439 44.44 2.77 -9.65
C THR A 439 44.31 4.25 -10.00
N GLN A 440 43.36 4.55 -10.89
CA GLN A 440 42.91 5.88 -11.24
C GLN A 440 41.75 6.28 -10.35
N ASN A 441 40.76 5.41 -10.12
CA ASN A 441 39.55 5.71 -9.35
C ASN A 441 39.22 4.55 -8.38
N VAL A 442 38.78 4.90 -7.16
CA VAL A 442 38.20 3.91 -6.23
C VAL A 442 36.73 3.70 -6.60
N GLY A 443 36.23 2.48 -6.41
CA GLY A 443 34.82 2.16 -6.55
C GLY A 443 34.48 0.83 -5.89
N LEU A 444 33.22 0.43 -5.99
CA LEU A 444 32.75 -0.92 -5.68
C LEU A 444 31.67 -1.31 -6.70
N ALA A 445 31.68 -2.56 -7.12
CA ALA A 445 30.54 -3.17 -7.79
C ALA A 445 29.37 -3.38 -6.82
N GLU A 446 29.65 -3.70 -5.56
CA GLU A 446 28.63 -4.00 -4.54
C GLU A 446 29.20 -3.91 -3.12
N ILE A 447 28.38 -3.46 -2.16
CA ILE A 447 28.57 -3.60 -0.71
C ILE A 447 27.28 -4.14 -0.08
N ARG A 448 27.32 -5.33 0.52
CA ARG A 448 26.17 -5.93 1.24
C ARG A 448 26.47 -6.13 2.70
N ALA A 449 25.58 -5.68 3.59
CA ALA A 449 25.67 -5.92 5.02
C ALA A 449 24.64 -6.94 5.49
N TYR A 450 25.12 -7.93 6.25
CA TYR A 450 24.31 -9.07 6.69
C TYR A 450 24.25 -9.16 8.21
N THR A 451 23.09 -9.58 8.71
CA THR A 451 22.95 -10.22 10.02
C THR A 451 23.16 -11.73 9.89
N SER A 452 23.34 -12.46 10.99
CA SER A 452 23.55 -13.92 10.98
C SER A 452 22.36 -14.66 11.59
N ASP A 453 21.69 -15.52 10.83
CA ASP A 453 20.53 -16.31 11.32
C ASP A 453 20.98 -17.44 12.26
N SER A 454 22.29 -17.76 12.25
CA SER A 454 22.92 -18.64 13.23
C SER A 454 23.53 -17.92 14.44
N ALA A 455 23.24 -16.62 14.59
CA ALA A 455 23.00 -16.11 15.94
C ALA A 455 21.63 -16.65 16.38
N THR A 456 21.62 -17.88 16.91
CA THR A 456 20.62 -18.23 17.91
C THR A 456 20.90 -17.35 19.13
N THR A 457 20.45 -16.10 19.09
CA THR A 457 19.82 -15.49 20.24
C THR A 457 18.83 -16.55 20.72
N PRO A 458 19.03 -17.19 21.89
CA PRO A 458 18.01 -18.07 22.44
C PRO A 458 16.75 -17.21 22.51
N THR A 459 15.63 -17.67 21.96
CA THR A 459 14.38 -16.90 21.94
C THR A 459 14.15 -16.37 23.34
N ALA A 460 14.28 -15.05 23.48
CA ALA A 460 14.58 -14.43 24.76
C ALA A 460 13.35 -14.56 25.66
N SER A 461 13.32 -15.68 26.39
CA SER A 461 12.19 -16.10 27.21
C SER A 461 11.80 -14.96 28.12
N ASP A 462 10.51 -14.68 28.19
CA ASP A 462 9.99 -13.68 29.09
C ASP A 462 10.20 -14.17 30.53
N LEU A 463 11.16 -13.57 31.21
CA LEU A 463 11.55 -13.92 32.57
C LEU A 463 10.57 -13.30 33.58
N THR A 464 9.73 -12.36 33.16
CA THR A 464 8.89 -11.49 34.01
C THR A 464 7.86 -12.31 34.79
N GLY A 465 7.20 -13.27 34.15
CA GLY A 465 6.26 -14.19 34.80
C GLY A 465 6.87 -15.14 35.84
N SER A 466 8.20 -15.15 35.99
CA SER A 466 8.92 -15.88 37.04
C SER A 466 9.53 -14.97 38.12
N ALA A 467 9.35 -13.65 38.01
CA ALA A 467 9.79 -12.67 38.99
C ALA A 467 8.70 -12.37 40.04
N THR A 468 9.11 -11.96 41.23
CA THR A 468 8.28 -11.11 42.07
C THR A 468 8.55 -9.65 41.71
N VAL A 469 7.49 -8.89 41.41
CA VAL A 469 7.56 -7.46 41.14
C VAL A 469 7.30 -6.66 42.43
N THR A 470 8.06 -5.58 42.62
CA THR A 470 7.90 -4.64 43.74
C THR A 470 8.18 -3.22 43.27
N ALA A 471 7.58 -2.21 43.90
CA ALA A 471 7.78 -0.81 43.55
C ALA A 471 8.03 0.06 44.79
N SER A 472 8.55 1.27 44.57
CA SER A 472 8.75 2.27 45.63
C SER A 472 7.44 2.80 46.23
N ALA A 473 6.37 2.79 45.44
CA ALA A 473 5.00 3.09 45.81
C ALA A 473 4.06 2.46 44.77
N GLU A 474 2.80 2.28 45.13
CA GLU A 474 1.73 1.79 44.25
C GLU A 474 0.38 2.35 44.71
N ASN A 475 -0.69 2.15 43.92
CA ASN A 475 -2.04 2.59 44.26
C ASN A 475 -3.06 1.42 44.25
N PRO A 476 -3.13 0.62 45.35
CA PRO A 476 -4.03 -0.53 45.40
C PRO A 476 -5.52 -0.17 45.44
N ALA A 477 -5.88 1.07 45.75
CA ALA A 477 -7.29 1.51 45.84
C ALA A 477 -7.98 1.48 44.46
N ASP A 478 -7.26 1.90 43.42
CA ASP A 478 -7.73 1.93 42.03
C ASP A 478 -7.23 0.72 41.22
N GLY A 479 -6.64 -0.28 41.88
CA GLY A 479 -6.10 -1.51 41.29
C GLY A 479 -4.71 -1.38 40.65
N GLN A 480 -4.10 -0.19 40.71
CA GLN A 480 -2.82 0.20 40.09
C GLN A 480 -1.59 -0.29 40.88
N THR A 481 -1.50 -1.60 41.10
CA THR A 481 -0.41 -2.23 41.85
C THR A 481 0.84 -2.46 40.98
N ALA A 482 1.99 -2.74 41.58
CA ALA A 482 3.21 -3.09 40.84
C ALA A 482 3.04 -4.32 39.94
N ALA A 483 2.07 -5.20 40.26
CA ALA A 483 1.66 -6.34 39.44
C ALA A 483 1.04 -5.94 38.09
N LYS A 484 0.68 -4.67 37.90
CA LYS A 484 0.06 -4.17 36.66
C LYS A 484 1.03 -3.71 35.58
N ALA A 485 2.30 -3.51 35.89
CA ALA A 485 3.33 -3.38 34.86
C ALA A 485 3.85 -4.74 34.36
N VAL A 486 3.23 -5.87 34.72
CA VAL A 486 3.74 -7.22 34.39
C VAL A 486 2.62 -8.21 34.03
N ASP A 487 1.42 -7.72 33.68
CA ASP A 487 0.29 -8.57 33.30
C ASP A 487 0.11 -8.72 31.78
N GLY A 488 1.02 -8.13 30.98
CA GLY A 488 1.07 -8.27 29.52
C GLY A 488 0.18 -7.29 28.77
N VAL A 489 -0.52 -6.38 29.48
CA VAL A 489 -1.53 -5.51 28.88
C VAL A 489 -0.99 -4.08 28.73
N VAL A 490 -0.40 -3.78 27.58
CA VAL A 490 0.10 -2.44 27.22
C VAL A 490 -1.05 -1.43 27.04
N SER A 491 -1.65 -1.00 28.16
CA SER A 491 -2.72 -0.01 28.25
C SER A 491 -2.69 0.67 29.63
N GLY A 492 -3.42 1.77 29.80
CA GLY A 492 -3.47 2.49 31.08
C GLY A 492 -4.52 3.59 31.08
N TYR A 493 -4.42 4.53 32.02
CA TYR A 493 -5.28 5.72 32.04
C TYR A 493 -5.05 6.53 30.75
N PRO A 494 -6.10 7.08 30.10
CA PRO A 494 -7.50 7.09 30.52
C PRO A 494 -8.33 5.85 30.10
N ALA A 495 -7.85 5.03 29.16
CA ALA A 495 -8.65 3.97 28.53
C ALA A 495 -8.93 2.78 29.47
N ASN A 496 -7.93 2.35 30.25
CA ASN A 496 -8.04 1.28 31.23
C ASN A 496 -7.17 1.58 32.46
N PRO A 497 -7.64 2.43 33.40
CA PRO A 497 -6.83 2.92 34.51
C PRO A 497 -6.30 1.85 35.47
N SER A 498 -6.86 0.63 35.47
CA SER A 498 -6.44 -0.49 36.32
C SER A 498 -5.57 -1.55 35.61
N ALA A 499 -5.04 -1.23 34.43
CA ALA A 499 -4.03 -2.03 33.71
C ALA A 499 -2.63 -1.40 33.72
N GLU A 500 -2.41 -0.35 34.51
CA GLU A 500 -1.10 0.30 34.69
C GLU A 500 -0.65 0.18 36.15
N TRP A 501 0.66 0.03 36.39
CA TRP A 501 1.23 0.36 37.71
C TRP A 501 1.25 1.88 37.84
N VAL A 502 0.83 2.43 38.97
CA VAL A 502 0.98 3.86 39.29
C VAL A 502 1.52 4.05 40.69
N ALA A 503 2.56 4.87 40.81
CA ALA A 503 3.08 5.45 42.05
C ALA A 503 2.57 6.89 42.20
N PRO A 504 1.54 7.15 43.05
CA PRO A 504 0.98 8.47 43.23
C PRO A 504 2.02 9.49 43.69
N ASN A 505 2.04 10.67 43.08
CA ASN A 505 3.02 11.73 43.32
C ASN A 505 4.49 11.33 43.04
N GLY A 506 4.74 10.21 42.35
CA GLY A 506 6.09 9.76 41.97
C GLY A 506 6.84 10.78 41.11
N ARG A 507 8.17 10.86 41.28
CA ARG A 507 9.11 11.72 40.51
C ARG A 507 10.42 10.96 40.26
N ALA A 508 11.52 11.66 39.93
CA ALA A 508 12.85 11.06 39.92
C ALA A 508 13.14 10.35 41.26
N GLY A 509 13.72 9.15 41.20
CA GLY A 509 13.91 8.24 42.33
C GLY A 509 12.76 7.24 42.56
N THR A 510 11.61 7.40 41.90
CA THR A 510 10.58 6.34 41.85
C THR A 510 11.15 5.13 41.11
N TRP A 511 10.87 3.91 41.59
CA TRP A 511 11.39 2.69 41.01
C TRP A 511 10.40 1.52 41.03
N ILE A 512 10.62 0.60 40.10
CA ILE A 512 9.98 -0.72 40.03
C ILE A 512 11.06 -1.78 39.77
N GLN A 513 10.94 -2.96 40.38
CA GLN A 513 11.96 -4.00 40.39
C GLN A 513 11.35 -5.39 40.19
N LEU A 514 11.90 -6.12 39.23
CA LEU A 514 11.72 -7.57 39.07
C LEU A 514 12.79 -8.29 39.90
N THR A 515 12.38 -9.29 40.68
CA THR A 515 13.27 -10.08 41.55
C THR A 515 13.03 -11.57 41.34
N TRP A 516 14.09 -12.33 41.05
CA TRP A 516 14.01 -13.78 40.82
C TRP A 516 14.54 -14.57 42.01
N THR A 517 14.06 -15.81 42.15
CA THR A 517 14.51 -16.74 43.21
C THR A 517 15.88 -17.37 42.94
N GLY A 518 16.39 -17.23 41.71
CA GLY A 518 17.73 -17.62 41.26
C GLY A 518 18.28 -16.58 40.28
N ALA A 519 19.50 -16.81 39.76
CA ALA A 519 20.08 -15.92 38.76
C ALA A 519 19.50 -16.18 37.37
N MET A 520 19.06 -15.13 36.68
CA MET A 520 18.61 -15.17 35.29
C MET A 520 19.57 -14.39 34.41
N THR A 521 19.78 -14.84 33.17
CA THR A 521 20.62 -14.14 32.19
C THR A 521 19.76 -13.18 31.38
N VAL A 522 19.62 -11.94 31.83
CA VAL A 522 18.83 -10.89 31.17
C VAL A 522 19.65 -10.22 30.06
N THR A 523 19.06 -10.00 28.89
CA THR A 523 19.67 -9.30 27.75
C THR A 523 18.97 -7.99 27.39
N GLU A 524 17.73 -7.83 27.81
CA GLU A 524 16.87 -6.72 27.38
C GLU A 524 15.77 -6.48 28.42
N VAL A 525 15.35 -5.22 28.56
CA VAL A 525 14.16 -4.84 29.33
C VAL A 525 13.28 -3.94 28.47
N ASP A 526 12.03 -4.33 28.30
CA ASP A 526 10.98 -3.51 27.70
C ASP A 526 10.36 -2.58 28.76
N LEU A 527 10.09 -1.35 28.36
CA LEU A 527 9.41 -0.34 29.18
C LEU A 527 8.35 0.39 28.37
N ALA A 528 7.08 0.29 28.75
CA ALA A 528 6.01 1.13 28.23
C ALA A 528 5.61 2.16 29.29
N ASP A 529 5.68 3.46 28.95
CA ASP A 529 5.15 4.53 29.80
C ASP A 529 3.63 4.37 29.98
N ARG A 530 3.02 5.15 30.88
CA ARG A 530 1.57 5.22 30.95
C ARG A 530 0.98 6.11 29.84
N PRO A 531 -0.08 5.69 29.13
CA PRO A 531 -0.53 6.33 27.89
C PRO A 531 -1.44 7.56 28.11
N ASN A 532 -0.94 8.60 28.79
CA ASN A 532 -1.71 9.83 29.05
C ASN A 532 -0.90 11.11 28.77
N THR A 533 -1.57 12.26 28.57
CA THR A 533 -0.96 13.53 28.15
C THR A 533 -0.13 14.25 29.20
N ASP A 534 -0.28 13.89 30.47
CA ASP A 534 0.22 14.66 31.61
C ASP A 534 1.48 14.02 32.19
N ASP A 535 1.51 12.69 32.27
CA ASP A 535 2.56 11.91 32.93
C ASP A 535 3.54 11.28 31.93
N GLN A 536 4.83 11.62 32.03
CA GLN A 536 5.89 11.03 31.20
C GLN A 536 7.18 10.79 31.99
N VAL A 537 7.80 9.64 31.79
CA VAL A 537 9.18 9.36 32.15
C VAL A 537 10.11 9.85 31.04
N THR A 538 10.82 10.96 31.27
CA THR A 538 11.75 11.54 30.28
C THR A 538 13.18 11.00 30.39
N GLY A 539 13.43 10.09 31.32
CA GLY A 539 14.71 9.40 31.48
C GLY A 539 14.71 8.47 32.68
N GLY A 540 15.53 7.42 32.62
CA GLY A 540 15.69 6.49 33.73
C GLY A 540 17.02 5.75 33.73
N THR A 541 17.12 4.73 34.58
CA THR A 541 18.28 3.83 34.68
C THR A 541 17.80 2.45 35.11
N LEU A 542 18.19 1.43 34.37
CA LEU A 542 18.14 0.04 34.81
C LEU A 542 19.38 -0.23 35.65
N THR A 543 19.19 -0.68 36.89
CA THR A 543 20.26 -1.14 37.78
C THR A 543 20.09 -2.62 38.06
N PHE A 544 21.19 -3.34 38.17
CA PHE A 544 21.23 -4.80 38.21
C PHE A 544 21.86 -5.33 39.49
N SER A 545 21.56 -6.58 39.86
CA SER A 545 22.08 -7.21 41.08
C SER A 545 23.59 -7.43 41.12
N ASP A 546 24.27 -7.35 39.97
CA ASP A 546 25.73 -7.40 39.84
C ASP A 546 26.40 -6.02 40.11
N GLY A 547 25.60 -4.99 40.40
CA GLY A 547 26.04 -3.61 40.62
C GLY A 547 26.23 -2.80 39.33
N SER A 548 25.94 -3.38 38.16
CA SER A 548 25.98 -2.67 36.88
C SER A 548 24.71 -1.86 36.61
N SER A 549 24.74 -1.01 35.59
CA SER A 549 23.59 -0.22 35.15
C SER A 549 23.57 0.05 33.64
N VAL A 550 22.42 0.48 33.13
CA VAL A 550 22.15 0.93 31.76
C VAL A 550 21.22 2.15 31.80
N THR A 551 21.58 3.22 31.11
CA THR A 551 20.72 4.42 30.99
C THR A 551 19.52 4.13 30.11
N VAL A 552 18.34 4.59 30.52
CA VAL A 552 17.10 4.53 29.73
C VAL A 552 16.78 5.92 29.18
N PRO A 553 16.44 6.06 27.88
CA PRO A 553 16.02 7.34 27.30
C PRO A 553 14.63 7.79 27.83
N ALA A 554 14.09 8.87 27.27
CA ALA A 554 12.67 9.18 27.45
C ALA A 554 11.80 8.05 26.90
N LEU A 555 10.77 7.65 27.65
CA LEU A 555 9.80 6.67 27.19
C LEU A 555 8.74 7.35 26.30
N PRO A 556 8.15 6.63 25.32
CA PRO A 556 7.06 7.16 24.50
C PRO A 556 5.81 7.46 25.33
N ASN A 557 5.43 8.74 25.40
CA ASN A 557 4.27 9.25 26.13
C ASN A 557 2.92 8.62 25.71
N GLY A 558 2.86 7.95 24.55
CA GLY A 558 1.69 7.19 24.10
C GLY A 558 1.61 5.77 24.67
N GLY A 559 2.51 5.38 25.59
CA GLY A 559 2.60 4.02 26.12
C GLY A 559 3.15 2.98 25.14
N THR A 560 3.80 3.41 24.06
CA THR A 560 4.50 2.49 23.14
C THR A 560 5.70 1.86 23.85
N VAL A 561 5.88 0.55 23.69
CA VAL A 561 7.00 -0.19 24.27
C VAL A 561 8.34 0.34 23.75
N GLN A 562 9.22 0.73 24.67
CA GLN A 562 10.61 1.07 24.42
C GLN A 562 11.51 -0.10 24.87
N PRO A 563 12.10 -0.88 23.94
CA PRO A 563 13.09 -1.88 24.28
C PRO A 563 14.40 -1.23 24.73
N VAL A 564 15.05 -1.81 25.75
CA VAL A 564 16.38 -1.40 26.25
C VAL A 564 17.30 -2.61 26.26
N THR A 565 18.05 -2.79 25.17
CA THR A 565 19.01 -3.90 24.97
C THR A 565 20.37 -3.63 25.62
N PHE A 566 21.04 -4.68 26.09
CA PHE A 566 22.38 -4.61 26.66
C PHE A 566 23.12 -5.95 26.59
N ALA A 567 24.44 -5.92 26.83
CA ALA A 567 25.23 -7.15 26.94
C ALA A 567 24.74 -8.01 28.12
N ALA A 568 24.56 -9.32 27.88
CA ALA A 568 23.91 -10.25 28.79
C ALA A 568 24.43 -10.21 30.24
N ARG A 569 23.51 -10.13 31.22
CA ARG A 569 23.81 -10.02 32.65
C ARG A 569 23.18 -11.16 33.43
N SER A 570 23.97 -11.90 34.22
CA SER A 570 23.48 -12.95 35.12
C SER A 570 23.09 -12.37 36.48
N VAL A 571 21.79 -12.11 36.68
CA VAL A 571 21.27 -11.26 37.77
C VAL A 571 20.11 -11.90 38.53
N THR A 572 19.97 -11.59 39.82
CA THR A 572 18.84 -11.99 40.67
C THR A 572 17.76 -10.91 40.78
N TRP A 573 18.05 -9.69 40.33
CA TRP A 573 17.05 -8.62 40.16
C TRP A 573 17.49 -7.59 39.12
N VAL A 574 16.50 -6.92 38.52
CA VAL A 574 16.68 -5.69 37.74
C VAL A 574 15.67 -4.65 38.22
N ARG A 575 16.13 -3.42 38.43
CA ARG A 575 15.32 -2.29 38.89
C ARG A 575 15.35 -1.16 37.87
N PHE A 576 14.20 -0.79 37.34
CA PHE A 576 14.03 0.49 36.66
C PHE A 576 13.85 1.61 37.69
N THR A 577 14.68 2.65 37.60
CA THR A 577 14.60 3.85 38.43
C THR A 577 14.46 5.08 37.54
N VAL A 578 13.42 5.87 37.75
CA VAL A 578 13.19 7.12 37.01
C VAL A 578 14.24 8.16 37.40
N THR A 579 14.84 8.83 36.43
CA THR A 579 15.83 9.90 36.65
C THR A 579 15.31 11.28 36.24
N SER A 580 14.39 11.36 35.28
CA SER A 580 13.68 12.60 34.93
C SER A 580 12.25 12.34 34.44
N VAL A 581 11.41 13.37 34.52
CA VAL A 581 9.96 13.32 34.20
C VAL A 581 9.55 14.55 33.38
N SER A 582 8.36 14.58 32.78
CA SER A 582 7.81 15.81 32.18
C SER A 582 7.37 16.81 33.25
N ALA A 583 7.32 18.10 32.91
CA ALA A 583 6.91 19.15 33.85
C ALA A 583 5.43 19.06 34.28
N SER A 584 4.60 18.40 33.47
CA SER A 584 3.19 18.11 33.76
C SER A 584 2.98 16.88 34.64
N THR A 585 3.99 16.01 34.79
CA THR A 585 3.83 14.71 35.46
C THR A 585 3.33 14.89 36.89
N GLN A 586 2.20 14.25 37.19
CA GLN A 586 1.54 14.17 38.48
C GLN A 586 1.87 12.84 39.17
N ASN A 587 1.83 11.71 38.45
CA ASN A 587 2.04 10.36 38.99
C ASN A 587 2.82 9.48 38.00
N ILE A 588 3.90 8.85 38.47
CA ILE A 588 4.71 7.92 37.67
C ILE A 588 3.98 6.59 37.54
N GLY A 589 4.14 5.93 36.40
CA GLY A 589 3.69 4.57 36.20
C GLY A 589 4.39 3.91 35.03
N LEU A 590 3.97 2.69 34.73
CA LEU A 590 4.26 1.98 33.48
C LEU A 590 3.01 1.20 33.10
N ALA A 591 2.71 1.13 31.81
CA ALA A 591 1.74 0.19 31.27
C ALA A 591 2.33 -1.24 31.23
N GLU A 592 3.64 -1.39 31.01
CA GLU A 592 4.31 -2.70 30.92
C GLU A 592 5.82 -2.59 31.19
N LEU A 593 6.39 -3.64 31.79
CA LEU A 593 7.78 -3.85 32.16
C LEU A 593 8.12 -5.33 31.95
N ARG A 594 8.83 -5.68 30.87
CA ARG A 594 9.28 -7.08 30.63
C ARG A 594 10.78 -7.20 30.71
N ALA A 595 11.29 -8.30 31.25
CA ALA A 595 12.71 -8.65 31.19
C ALA A 595 12.91 -9.91 30.34
N LEU A 596 13.63 -9.78 29.23
CA LEU A 596 13.85 -10.84 28.26
C LEU A 596 15.25 -11.43 28.42
N GLY A 597 15.37 -12.75 28.33
CA GLY A 597 16.66 -13.42 28.51
C GLY A 597 16.58 -14.95 28.54
N THR A 598 17.51 -15.59 29.25
CA THR A 598 17.51 -17.05 29.47
C THR A 598 17.58 -17.42 30.95
N THR A 599 16.90 -18.52 31.30
CA THR A 599 16.96 -19.10 32.64
C THR A 599 18.31 -19.78 32.87
N SER A 600 19.08 -19.29 33.86
CA SER A 600 20.40 -19.84 34.18
C SER A 600 20.31 -20.81 35.35
N THR A 601 20.64 -22.08 35.13
CA THR A 601 20.59 -23.12 36.17
C THR A 601 21.83 -23.04 37.08
N ALA A 602 21.97 -21.94 37.83
CA ALA A 602 23.10 -21.64 38.71
C ALA A 602 22.67 -21.51 40.18
N THR A 603 23.35 -22.23 41.07
CA THR A 603 23.05 -22.29 42.52
C THR A 603 23.46 -21.00 43.25
N PRO A 604 22.61 -20.43 44.13
CA PRO A 604 22.86 -19.11 44.74
C PRO A 604 23.90 -19.11 45.88
N THR A 605 24.43 -17.91 46.19
CA THR A 605 25.35 -17.61 47.31
C THR A 605 24.98 -16.21 47.88
N PRO A 606 25.06 -15.94 49.21
CA PRO A 606 24.23 -14.91 49.85
C PRO A 606 24.80 -13.47 50.00
N THR A 607 23.91 -12.57 50.42
CA THR A 607 23.94 -11.09 50.54
C THR A 607 24.80 -10.49 51.67
N PRO A 608 25.07 -9.16 51.63
CA PRO A 608 24.72 -8.29 52.78
C PRO A 608 24.18 -6.87 52.42
N THR A 609 23.73 -6.10 53.43
CA THR A 609 22.92 -4.86 53.31
C THR A 609 23.47 -3.65 54.11
N PRO A 610 23.39 -2.41 53.59
CA PRO A 610 22.91 -1.23 54.37
C PRO A 610 22.06 -0.24 53.51
N THR A 611 21.39 0.87 53.91
CA THR A 611 20.92 1.61 55.12
C THR A 611 20.99 3.14 54.77
N PRO A 612 20.07 4.06 55.18
CA PRO A 612 19.68 5.24 54.36
C PRO A 612 19.99 6.67 54.93
N THR A 613 19.29 7.73 54.45
CA THR A 613 19.11 9.15 54.99
C THR A 613 20.03 10.24 54.34
N PRO A 614 19.76 11.60 54.30
CA PRO A 614 18.59 12.49 54.63
C PRO A 614 18.08 13.47 53.50
N THR A 615 17.15 14.40 53.83
CA THR A 615 16.52 15.45 52.97
C THR A 615 16.62 16.89 53.55
N PRO A 616 16.76 17.95 52.71
CA PRO A 616 16.13 19.28 52.97
C PRO A 616 15.64 20.03 51.67
N THR A 617 14.36 20.45 51.52
CA THR A 617 13.68 21.75 51.87
C THR A 617 13.95 23.01 50.97
N PRO A 618 13.01 24.00 50.86
CA PRO A 618 12.78 24.76 49.59
C PRO A 618 12.92 26.31 49.64
N THR A 619 12.73 26.98 48.49
CA THR A 619 12.69 28.46 48.29
C THR A 619 11.74 28.88 47.12
N PRO A 620 11.35 30.18 46.96
CA PRO A 620 9.99 30.53 46.45
C PRO A 620 9.87 31.40 45.17
N THR A 621 8.63 31.59 44.73
CA THR A 621 8.12 32.39 43.58
C THR A 621 8.30 33.91 43.71
N PRO A 622 8.30 34.66 42.58
CA PRO A 622 7.29 35.73 42.43
C PRO A 622 6.68 35.93 41.01
N THR A 623 5.69 36.84 40.96
CA THR A 623 4.56 36.99 40.02
C THR A 623 4.81 38.01 38.85
N PRO A 624 3.82 38.62 38.10
CA PRO A 624 3.92 38.75 36.63
C PRO A 624 3.91 40.19 36.04
N THR A 625 3.89 40.34 34.70
CA THR A 625 3.73 41.63 33.98
C THR A 625 2.90 41.50 32.67
N PRO A 626 2.03 42.47 32.27
CA PRO A 626 1.09 42.34 31.13
C PRO A 626 1.35 43.24 29.88
N THR A 627 0.51 43.01 28.85
CA THR A 627 0.11 43.72 27.58
C THR A 627 0.72 45.09 27.18
N PRO A 628 0.82 45.40 25.86
CA PRO A 628 -0.28 46.13 25.17
C PRO A 628 -0.49 45.86 23.64
N THR A 629 -1.62 46.35 23.09
CA THR A 629 -2.01 46.37 21.66
C THR A 629 -2.13 47.82 21.12
N PRO A 630 -1.69 48.15 19.88
CA PRO A 630 -2.53 48.81 18.84
C PRO A 630 -2.08 48.42 17.38
N THR A 631 -2.47 48.97 16.20
CA THR A 631 -3.41 50.00 15.66
C THR A 631 -3.69 49.72 14.15
N PRO A 632 -4.76 50.24 13.49
CA PRO A 632 -5.06 50.01 12.05
C PRO A 632 -4.80 51.23 11.12
N THR A 633 -5.53 51.34 9.97
CA THR A 633 -5.67 52.45 8.97
C THR A 633 -4.54 52.70 7.93
N PRO A 634 -4.79 53.34 6.75
CA PRO A 634 -6.00 53.38 5.88
C PRO A 634 -5.75 53.33 4.32
N THR A 635 -6.83 53.29 3.53
CA THR A 635 -6.96 53.62 2.07
C THR A 635 -7.05 55.15 1.81
N PRO A 636 -7.28 55.71 0.58
CA PRO A 636 -7.18 55.27 -0.85
C PRO A 636 -6.40 56.30 -1.75
N THR A 637 -6.59 56.34 -3.10
CA THR A 637 -6.74 57.57 -3.97
C THR A 637 -6.93 57.20 -5.49
N PRO A 638 -7.64 57.99 -6.36
CA PRO A 638 -8.12 57.52 -7.70
C PRO A 638 -7.86 58.44 -8.95
N THR A 639 -8.48 58.10 -10.11
CA THR A 639 -8.82 58.94 -11.33
C THR A 639 -7.70 59.39 -12.31
N PRO A 640 -7.99 59.85 -13.59
CA PRO A 640 -9.21 59.80 -14.44
C PRO A 640 -9.02 59.40 -15.97
N THR A 641 -10.11 59.51 -16.76
CA THR A 641 -10.34 59.43 -18.25
C THR A 641 -9.81 60.68 -19.05
N PRO A 642 -10.03 60.97 -20.40
CA PRO A 642 -11.00 60.45 -21.43
C PRO A 642 -10.62 60.37 -22.99
N THR A 643 -11.42 59.66 -23.84
CA THR A 643 -12.04 60.03 -25.19
C THR A 643 -11.20 60.59 -26.41
N PRO A 644 -11.56 60.59 -27.75
CA PRO A 644 -12.76 60.17 -28.56
C PRO A 644 -12.55 59.28 -29.85
N THR A 645 -13.68 59.01 -30.57
CA THR A 645 -13.95 58.43 -31.93
C THR A 645 -13.56 59.33 -33.14
N PRO A 646 -13.75 59.00 -34.46
CA PRO A 646 -14.62 58.00 -35.18
C PRO A 646 -13.84 57.04 -36.14
N THR A 647 -14.24 56.45 -37.29
CA THR A 647 -15.32 56.58 -38.35
C THR A 647 -15.45 55.22 -39.15
N PRO A 648 -16.46 54.96 -40.03
CA PRO A 648 -16.77 53.60 -40.54
C PRO A 648 -16.36 53.24 -42.00
N THR A 649 -16.45 51.94 -42.32
CA THR A 649 -16.19 51.28 -43.63
C THR A 649 -17.25 50.15 -43.87
N PRO A 650 -17.37 49.52 -45.06
CA PRO A 650 -18.67 49.05 -45.58
C PRO A 650 -19.28 47.79 -44.92
N THR A 651 -20.61 47.75 -44.93
CA THR A 651 -21.44 46.63 -44.49
C THR A 651 -21.29 45.40 -45.41
N PRO A 652 -20.83 44.23 -44.92
CA PRO A 652 -20.91 42.99 -45.67
C PRO A 652 -22.35 42.44 -45.71
N THR A 653 -22.61 41.50 -46.62
CA THR A 653 -23.82 40.65 -46.60
C THR A 653 -24.09 40.13 -45.19
N PRO A 654 -25.33 40.14 -44.67
CA PRO A 654 -25.61 39.72 -43.31
C PRO A 654 -25.23 38.24 -43.12
N THR A 655 -24.12 38.01 -42.41
CA THR A 655 -23.80 36.72 -41.81
C THR A 655 -25.01 36.24 -41.00
N PRO A 656 -25.45 34.98 -41.12
CA PRO A 656 -26.53 34.45 -40.29
C PRO A 656 -26.26 34.76 -38.82
N THR A 657 -27.14 35.53 -38.19
CA THR A 657 -26.94 35.98 -36.82
C THR A 657 -27.06 34.79 -35.87
N LEU A 658 -25.97 34.49 -35.15
CA LEU A 658 -26.03 33.50 -34.10
C LEU A 658 -26.88 34.03 -32.95
N ARG A 659 -27.91 33.26 -32.57
CA ARG A 659 -28.76 33.49 -31.41
C ARG A 659 -28.37 32.51 -30.31
N ASP A 660 -28.12 33.03 -29.13
CA ASP A 660 -27.93 32.22 -27.92
C ASP A 660 -29.21 31.41 -27.63
N VAL A 661 -29.07 30.10 -27.43
CA VAL A 661 -30.15 29.16 -27.10
C VAL A 661 -29.90 28.46 -25.76
N THR A 662 -28.84 28.81 -25.04
CA THR A 662 -28.38 28.16 -23.80
C THR A 662 -29.47 28.14 -22.73
N ALA A 663 -30.12 29.28 -22.51
CA ALA A 663 -31.23 29.43 -21.54
C ALA A 663 -32.52 28.67 -21.94
N SER A 664 -32.54 27.93 -23.06
CA SER A 664 -33.62 26.99 -23.42
C SER A 664 -33.26 25.52 -23.21
N ALA A 665 -32.00 25.22 -22.85
CA ALA A 665 -31.55 23.87 -22.55
C ALA A 665 -31.69 23.54 -21.06
N THR A 666 -31.89 22.25 -20.77
CA THR A 666 -31.63 21.68 -19.45
C THR A 666 -30.18 21.18 -19.42
N PRO A 667 -29.31 21.70 -18.53
CA PRO A 667 -27.97 21.20 -18.34
C PRO A 667 -27.98 19.95 -17.45
N ILE A 668 -27.16 18.95 -17.79
CA ILE A 668 -26.83 17.80 -16.95
C ILE A 668 -25.33 17.48 -17.10
N ALA A 669 -24.71 16.88 -16.09
CA ALA A 669 -23.28 16.56 -16.10
C ALA A 669 -22.98 15.19 -15.48
N SER A 670 -21.74 14.71 -15.66
CA SER A 670 -21.23 13.48 -15.05
C SER A 670 -21.15 13.54 -13.53
N ALA A 671 -20.92 14.73 -12.97
CA ALA A 671 -20.92 15.05 -11.55
C ALA A 671 -21.06 16.57 -11.37
N ASP A 672 -21.50 17.03 -10.21
CA ASP A 672 -21.35 18.42 -9.77
C ASP A 672 -21.08 18.50 -8.25
N ASN A 673 -20.88 19.70 -7.70
CA ASN A 673 -20.62 19.89 -6.28
C ASN A 673 -21.64 20.84 -5.62
N PRO A 674 -22.80 20.32 -5.15
CA PRO A 674 -23.83 21.13 -4.50
C PRO A 674 -23.42 21.71 -3.15
N ALA A 675 -22.43 21.13 -2.45
CA ALA A 675 -22.02 21.56 -1.11
C ALA A 675 -21.38 22.95 -1.14
N ASP A 676 -20.52 23.22 -2.13
CA ASP A 676 -19.90 24.53 -2.36
C ASP A 676 -20.70 25.42 -3.34
N GLY A 677 -21.91 24.99 -3.74
CA GLY A 677 -22.78 25.70 -4.70
C GLY A 677 -22.31 25.64 -6.17
N GLN A 678 -21.39 24.73 -6.48
CA GLN A 678 -20.74 24.52 -7.78
C GLN A 678 -21.54 23.55 -8.68
N THR A 679 -22.85 23.78 -8.78
CA THR A 679 -23.76 22.87 -9.49
C THR A 679 -23.69 23.01 -11.01
N VAL A 680 -24.17 22.01 -11.75
CA VAL A 680 -24.17 22.05 -13.23
C VAL A 680 -24.98 23.22 -13.81
N ALA A 681 -25.94 23.75 -13.06
CA ALA A 681 -26.68 24.95 -13.43
C ALA A 681 -25.80 26.21 -13.54
N LYS A 682 -24.59 26.22 -12.94
CA LYS A 682 -23.65 27.34 -12.97
C LYS A 682 -23.03 27.58 -14.33
N ALA A 683 -22.70 26.52 -15.06
CA ALA A 683 -22.17 26.63 -16.42
C ALA A 683 -23.17 27.17 -17.46
N VAL A 684 -24.39 27.59 -17.06
CA VAL A 684 -25.37 28.22 -17.94
C VAL A 684 -26.06 29.43 -17.31
N ASP A 685 -25.57 29.94 -16.17
CA ASP A 685 -26.21 31.07 -15.46
C ASP A 685 -25.81 32.45 -16.02
N GLY A 686 -24.86 32.50 -16.96
CA GLY A 686 -24.40 33.71 -17.62
C GLY A 686 -23.05 34.23 -17.10
N VAL A 687 -22.56 33.69 -15.98
CA VAL A 687 -21.41 34.22 -15.24
C VAL A 687 -20.11 33.49 -15.62
N VAL A 688 -19.27 34.18 -16.38
CA VAL A 688 -17.98 33.67 -16.89
C VAL A 688 -16.87 33.58 -15.82
N SER A 689 -17.09 34.09 -14.60
CA SER A 689 -16.10 34.03 -13.51
C SER A 689 -16.24 32.75 -12.67
N GLY A 690 -15.17 32.40 -11.95
CA GLY A 690 -15.09 31.19 -11.13
C GLY A 690 -14.03 31.31 -10.04
N TYR A 691 -13.52 30.20 -9.52
CA TYR A 691 -12.42 30.19 -8.54
C TYR A 691 -11.15 30.82 -9.15
N PRO A 692 -10.39 31.65 -8.41
CA PRO A 692 -10.55 32.00 -7.00
C PRO A 692 -11.49 33.19 -6.71
N THR A 693 -11.93 33.92 -7.74
CA THR A 693 -12.68 35.19 -7.58
C THR A 693 -14.11 34.99 -7.07
N ASN A 694 -14.80 33.94 -7.53
CA ASN A 694 -16.11 33.54 -7.04
C ASN A 694 -16.30 32.03 -7.24
N ALA A 695 -15.96 31.24 -6.21
CA ALA A 695 -15.92 29.78 -6.31
C ALA A 695 -17.27 29.12 -6.61
N SER A 696 -18.41 29.80 -6.38
CA SER A 696 -19.77 29.30 -6.63
C SER A 696 -20.46 29.96 -7.84
N ALA A 697 -19.67 30.49 -8.79
CA ALA A 697 -20.12 30.92 -10.11
C ALA A 697 -19.72 29.94 -11.23
N GLU A 698 -19.17 28.79 -10.89
CA GLU A 698 -18.68 27.78 -11.83
C GLU A 698 -19.29 26.41 -11.55
N TRP A 699 -19.45 25.60 -12.60
CA TRP A 699 -19.72 24.17 -12.44
C TRP A 699 -18.38 23.46 -12.19
N VAL A 700 -18.34 22.60 -11.17
CA VAL A 700 -17.17 21.80 -10.84
C VAL A 700 -17.58 20.35 -10.66
N ALA A 701 -16.90 19.44 -11.33
CA ALA A 701 -16.90 18.02 -11.03
C ALA A 701 -15.68 17.72 -10.12
N PRO A 702 -15.89 17.42 -8.82
CA PRO A 702 -14.80 17.08 -7.91
C PRO A 702 -13.95 15.94 -8.46
N ASN A 703 -12.62 16.06 -8.37
CA ASN A 703 -11.66 15.09 -8.91
C ASN A 703 -11.79 14.81 -10.42
N GLY A 704 -12.55 15.61 -11.18
CA GLY A 704 -12.81 15.36 -12.60
C GLY A 704 -11.55 15.30 -13.48
N ARG A 705 -11.49 14.33 -14.39
CA ARG A 705 -10.41 14.10 -15.36
C ARG A 705 -10.97 13.99 -16.79
N ALA A 706 -10.28 13.29 -17.69
CA ALA A 706 -10.90 12.78 -18.92
C ALA A 706 -12.16 11.97 -18.58
N GLY A 707 -13.15 11.95 -19.47
CA GLY A 707 -14.45 11.34 -19.21
C GLY A 707 -15.45 12.26 -18.48
N THR A 708 -15.00 13.32 -17.79
CA THR A 708 -15.90 14.35 -17.23
C THR A 708 -16.71 15.01 -18.35
N TRP A 709 -18.03 15.14 -18.21
CA TRP A 709 -18.86 15.75 -19.26
C TRP A 709 -19.98 16.64 -18.73
N ILE A 710 -20.39 17.59 -19.57
CA ILE A 710 -21.61 18.40 -19.45
C ILE A 710 -22.40 18.34 -20.75
N GLN A 711 -23.71 18.19 -20.66
CA GLN A 711 -24.63 18.10 -21.79
C GLN A 711 -25.76 19.11 -21.67
N LEU A 712 -25.97 19.88 -22.73
CA LEU A 712 -27.13 20.74 -22.93
C LEU A 712 -28.18 19.97 -23.72
N THR A 713 -29.35 19.76 -23.11
CA THR A 713 -30.48 19.03 -23.73
C THR A 713 -31.62 20.01 -24.00
N PHE A 714 -32.08 20.09 -25.25
CA PHE A 714 -33.08 21.06 -25.70
C PHE A 714 -34.48 20.40 -25.78
N PRO A 715 -35.56 21.15 -25.45
CA PRO A 715 -36.94 20.64 -25.51
C PRO A 715 -37.47 20.39 -26.93
N SER A 716 -36.75 20.87 -27.96
CA SER A 716 -36.98 20.59 -29.37
C SER A 716 -35.65 20.66 -30.12
N ALA A 717 -35.59 20.18 -31.37
CA ALA A 717 -34.33 20.13 -32.12
C ALA A 717 -33.89 21.53 -32.58
N VAL A 718 -32.64 21.91 -32.28
CA VAL A 718 -32.09 23.24 -32.52
C VAL A 718 -30.96 23.22 -33.55
N ALA A 719 -30.94 24.23 -34.43
CA ALA A 719 -29.96 24.40 -35.50
C ALA A 719 -28.64 25.04 -35.01
N LEU A 720 -27.89 24.33 -34.17
CA LEU A 720 -26.60 24.78 -33.63
C LEU A 720 -25.52 24.94 -34.71
N GLN A 721 -24.66 25.95 -34.55
CA GLN A 721 -23.47 26.16 -35.38
C GLN A 721 -22.20 26.44 -34.55
N ARG A 722 -22.35 26.87 -33.29
CA ARG A 722 -21.24 27.13 -32.37
C ARG A 722 -21.58 26.65 -30.96
N ILE A 723 -20.57 26.15 -30.25
CA ILE A 723 -20.52 26.15 -28.79
C ILE A 723 -19.40 27.10 -28.36
N GLU A 724 -19.62 27.87 -27.30
CA GLU A 724 -18.60 28.65 -26.61
C GLU A 724 -18.34 27.98 -25.25
N LEU A 725 -17.07 27.72 -24.93
CA LEU A 725 -16.65 27.06 -23.70
C LEU A 725 -15.70 27.97 -22.92
N HIS A 726 -15.95 28.13 -21.62
CA HIS A 726 -15.08 28.86 -20.70
C HIS A 726 -14.51 27.91 -19.66
N ASP A 727 -13.19 27.76 -19.65
CA ASP A 727 -12.51 27.00 -18.59
C ASP A 727 -12.73 27.65 -17.22
N ARG A 728 -12.46 26.92 -16.15
CA ARG A 728 -12.42 27.52 -14.81
C ARG A 728 -11.19 28.45 -14.72
N PRO A 729 -11.30 29.69 -14.18
CA PRO A 729 -10.19 30.66 -14.17
C PRO A 729 -9.15 30.39 -13.06
N ASN A 730 -8.78 29.11 -12.85
CA ASN A 730 -7.85 28.65 -11.83
C ASN A 730 -6.44 28.49 -12.43
N SER A 731 -5.39 28.91 -11.72
CA SER A 731 -4.00 28.73 -12.16
C SER A 731 -3.51 27.27 -12.20
N VAL A 732 -4.32 26.30 -11.72
CA VAL A 732 -3.96 24.88 -11.58
C VAL A 732 -4.87 23.97 -12.42
N ASP A 733 -6.19 24.15 -12.31
CA ASP A 733 -7.21 23.34 -12.99
C ASP A 733 -7.43 23.81 -14.43
N GLN A 734 -6.98 23.04 -15.44
CA GLN A 734 -7.16 23.36 -16.87
C GLN A 734 -7.73 22.18 -17.65
N VAL A 735 -8.69 22.44 -18.54
CA VAL A 735 -9.13 21.49 -19.58
C VAL A 735 -8.27 21.65 -20.84
N THR A 736 -7.36 20.68 -21.05
CA THR A 736 -6.36 20.72 -22.14
C THR A 736 -6.83 20.05 -23.45
N ALA A 737 -7.87 19.21 -23.40
CA ALA A 737 -8.61 18.75 -24.57
C ALA A 737 -10.04 18.27 -24.23
N GLY A 738 -10.92 18.25 -25.22
CA GLY A 738 -12.25 17.65 -25.13
C GLY A 738 -12.84 17.31 -26.49
N THR A 739 -14.09 16.86 -26.49
CA THR A 739 -14.89 16.55 -27.69
C THR A 739 -16.33 16.99 -27.46
N LEU A 740 -16.89 17.72 -28.42
CA LEU A 740 -18.35 17.90 -28.53
C LEU A 740 -18.94 16.69 -29.25
N THR A 741 -19.90 16.02 -28.65
CA THR A 741 -20.71 14.96 -29.28
C THR A 741 -22.17 15.46 -29.40
N PHE A 742 -22.84 15.09 -30.47
CA PHE A 742 -24.15 15.60 -30.84
C PHE A 742 -25.20 14.49 -30.95
N SER A 743 -26.48 14.84 -30.79
CA SER A 743 -27.60 13.87 -30.85
C SER A 743 -27.81 13.19 -32.21
N ASP A 744 -27.12 13.65 -33.26
CA ASP A 744 -27.09 13.03 -34.59
C ASP A 744 -25.97 11.97 -34.73
N GLY A 745 -25.27 11.66 -33.63
CA GLY A 745 -24.14 10.72 -33.59
C GLY A 745 -22.80 11.31 -34.04
N THR A 746 -22.77 12.58 -34.45
CA THR A 746 -21.55 13.24 -34.92
C THR A 746 -20.75 13.87 -33.76
N SER A 747 -19.49 14.25 -34.03
CA SER A 747 -18.63 14.91 -33.06
C SER A 747 -17.73 16.00 -33.66
N VAL A 748 -17.11 16.80 -32.79
CA VAL A 748 -16.11 17.84 -33.09
C VAL A 748 -15.07 17.86 -31.97
N THR A 749 -13.79 17.66 -32.29
CA THR A 749 -12.69 17.74 -31.32
C THR A 749 -12.47 19.18 -30.85
N VAL A 750 -12.20 19.36 -29.57
CA VAL A 750 -11.91 20.65 -28.92
C VAL A 750 -10.47 20.60 -28.36
N GLY A 751 -9.58 21.44 -28.89
CA GLY A 751 -8.27 21.64 -28.28
C GLY A 751 -8.35 22.58 -27.06
N SER A 752 -7.32 22.56 -26.20
CA SER A 752 -7.20 23.29 -24.93
C SER A 752 -8.04 24.55 -24.78
N LEU A 753 -8.78 24.63 -23.67
CA LEU A 753 -9.49 25.82 -23.26
C LEU A 753 -8.50 26.84 -22.64
N PRO A 754 -8.80 28.15 -22.67
CA PRO A 754 -7.97 29.15 -22.02
C PRO A 754 -8.12 29.11 -20.49
N ASN A 755 -7.03 28.79 -19.78
CA ASN A 755 -6.98 28.64 -18.32
C ASN A 755 -7.35 29.89 -17.48
N ALA A 756 -7.60 31.02 -18.14
CA ALA A 756 -8.06 32.27 -17.51
C ALA A 756 -9.58 32.47 -17.65
N GLY A 757 -10.33 31.43 -18.04
CA GLY A 757 -11.77 31.49 -18.29
C GLY A 757 -12.19 32.36 -19.47
N THR A 758 -11.28 32.68 -20.39
CA THR A 758 -11.61 33.41 -21.62
C THR A 758 -12.18 32.46 -22.68
N THR A 759 -13.06 32.98 -23.54
CA THR A 759 -13.91 32.15 -24.41
C THR A 759 -13.12 31.29 -25.41
N LYS A 760 -13.42 29.99 -25.45
CA LYS A 760 -13.10 29.11 -26.56
C LYS A 760 -14.31 28.97 -27.48
N ASN A 761 -14.27 29.61 -28.65
CA ASN A 761 -15.27 29.38 -29.68
C ASN A 761 -14.97 28.06 -30.41
N VAL A 762 -15.98 27.19 -30.50
CA VAL A 762 -15.94 25.96 -31.31
C VAL A 762 -17.02 26.08 -32.37
N ASP A 763 -16.64 26.61 -33.54
CA ASP A 763 -17.48 26.72 -34.73
C ASP A 763 -17.50 25.41 -35.52
N PHE A 764 -18.66 25.03 -36.07
CA PHE A 764 -18.84 23.83 -36.89
C PHE A 764 -19.92 24.01 -37.97
N THR A 765 -19.96 23.10 -38.95
CA THR A 765 -21.06 23.03 -39.92
C THR A 765 -22.39 22.80 -39.19
N LYS A 766 -23.41 23.61 -39.49
CA LYS A 766 -24.72 23.58 -38.82
C LYS A 766 -25.26 22.16 -38.63
N ARG A 767 -25.63 21.82 -37.40
CA ARG A 767 -26.27 20.56 -37.00
C ARG A 767 -27.66 20.85 -36.41
N THR A 768 -28.63 19.99 -36.67
CA THR A 768 -29.99 20.11 -36.09
C THR A 768 -30.15 19.03 -35.03
N VAL A 769 -30.05 19.39 -33.75
CA VAL A 769 -29.79 18.46 -32.65
C VAL A 769 -30.72 18.69 -31.45
N THR A 770 -31.05 17.63 -30.72
CA THR A 770 -31.81 17.69 -29.45
C THR A 770 -30.91 17.74 -28.23
N TRP A 771 -29.63 17.39 -28.36
CA TRP A 771 -28.61 17.61 -27.32
C TRP A 771 -27.20 17.77 -27.92
N VAL A 772 -26.34 18.40 -27.12
CA VAL A 772 -24.89 18.50 -27.35
C VAL A 772 -24.16 18.27 -26.02
N ARG A 773 -23.14 17.40 -26.02
CA ARG A 773 -22.34 17.05 -24.85
C ARG A 773 -20.89 17.46 -25.07
N PHE A 774 -20.34 18.31 -24.22
CA PHE A 774 -18.90 18.49 -24.10
C PHE A 774 -18.33 17.46 -23.13
N THR A 775 -17.42 16.63 -23.61
CA THR A 775 -16.68 15.63 -22.81
C THR A 775 -15.22 16.04 -22.77
N VAL A 776 -14.67 16.22 -21.57
CA VAL A 776 -13.24 16.42 -21.35
C VAL A 776 -12.50 15.15 -21.76
N THR A 777 -11.44 15.28 -22.56
CA THR A 777 -10.57 14.17 -22.97
C THR A 777 -9.13 14.34 -22.47
N ARG A 778 -8.80 15.50 -21.89
CA ARG A 778 -7.53 15.74 -21.19
C ARG A 778 -7.60 16.97 -20.29
N VAL A 779 -6.87 16.93 -19.17
CA VAL A 779 -6.67 18.06 -18.24
C VAL A 779 -5.18 18.40 -18.10
N SER A 780 -4.81 19.39 -17.27
CA SER A 780 -3.40 19.58 -16.86
C SER A 780 -3.00 18.49 -15.84
N SER A 781 -1.71 18.17 -15.73
CA SER A 781 -1.21 17.25 -14.69
C SER A 781 -1.33 17.79 -13.25
N GLY A 782 -1.60 19.08 -13.09
CA GLY A 782 -1.89 19.69 -11.79
C GLY A 782 -3.38 19.73 -11.44
N THR A 783 -4.27 19.47 -12.39
CA THR A 783 -5.71 19.66 -12.22
C THR A 783 -6.25 18.78 -11.10
N VAL A 784 -6.79 19.42 -10.06
CA VAL A 784 -7.53 18.80 -8.98
C VAL A 784 -8.97 18.56 -9.43
N ASN A 785 -9.64 19.54 -10.05
CA ASN A 785 -11.06 19.42 -10.44
C ASN A 785 -11.33 19.94 -11.86
N ALA A 786 -11.99 19.14 -12.70
CA ALA A 786 -12.49 19.60 -14.00
C ALA A 786 -13.84 20.33 -13.87
N GLY A 787 -14.17 21.18 -14.84
CA GLY A 787 -15.44 21.91 -14.88
C GLY A 787 -15.41 23.01 -15.93
N LEU A 788 -16.35 23.95 -15.86
CA LEU A 788 -16.42 25.16 -16.70
C LEU A 788 -17.03 26.28 -15.86
N SER A 789 -16.63 27.54 -16.09
CA SER A 789 -17.42 28.68 -15.58
C SER A 789 -18.71 28.87 -16.39
N GLU A 790 -18.64 28.73 -17.71
CA GLU A 790 -19.78 28.93 -18.63
C GLU A 790 -19.65 28.07 -19.90
N VAL A 791 -20.77 27.54 -20.39
CA VAL A 791 -20.93 26.97 -21.74
C VAL A 791 -22.14 27.61 -22.42
N ARG A 792 -21.97 28.12 -23.65
CA ARG A 792 -23.06 28.67 -24.46
C ARG A 792 -23.28 27.93 -25.76
N ALA A 793 -24.55 27.64 -26.06
CA ALA A 793 -24.97 27.07 -27.32
C ALA A 793 -25.56 28.15 -28.23
N TRP A 794 -25.07 28.21 -29.47
CA TRP A 794 -25.42 29.24 -30.44
C TRP A 794 -26.01 28.63 -31.71
N ALA A 795 -27.24 29.05 -32.03
CA ALA A 795 -28.01 28.57 -33.17
C ALA A 795 -28.09 29.63 -34.27
N ILE A 796 -28.29 29.22 -35.52
CA ILE A 796 -28.64 30.15 -36.60
C ILE A 796 -30.07 30.66 -36.40
N SER A 797 -30.24 31.99 -36.42
CA SER A 797 -31.54 32.70 -36.48
C SER A 797 -32.28 32.45 -37.78
#